data_AF-A2DK51-F1
#
_entry.id   AF-A2DK51-F1
#
_cell.length_a   1.000
_cell.length_b   1.000
_cell.length_c   1.000
_cell.angle_alpha   90.00
_cell.angle_beta   90.00
_cell.angle_gamma   90.00
#
_symmetry.space_group_name_H-M   'P 1'
#
loop_
_entity.id
_entity.type
_entity.pdbx_description
1 polymer ?
#
loop_
_entity_poly.entity_id
_entity_poly.type
_entity_poly.pdbx_seq_one_letter_code
_entity_poly.pdbx_strand_id
1 'polypeptide(L)'
;MLLVIFFEIARSCPNTSILEIENNTEFVEDFAYHGCIEIESVILPKSLFKIGIYAFCDCTSLVNVTFQDNLTTICDYAFYNCSKIQNINLPLSLRTIGKSAFSECTMIKMLNLPNNVSSIGEYAFYNCQQLSTVRLPSNIEILNSSLFKFCHNLENVNFPLLLKSIRKVAFYGCLKLQGTKFTNHLESIGEFAFFNCISIARITLPQSLKNVSEYAFSGCISLENVRINGIEEIQNYQFSNCINLLEIASETPLTMIGEYAFYNCSNLKIVPDLSSVLYIGQFAFYKCSQIEIFKKFSNSIKSIENCTFYRCESLSSLVLPNTIEYIGESSFSGCINLELVFPDSLIEIADYSFYNCKIGLSLVLPDSIIRIGEAAFSKCKEITQIQMSKNVEIIGKYTFSYCEHLESITLSGNITTIPRACFYNCFALESIEFGKQLRRIENGTFFNCTNLLFFELPGTLEHIGDFAFYNCQTIDYVTIPEFVTEIRYSTFYKCISVSDFTLPSKLRKIGDYSFYRCSELQSIVLPKHLESIGEKAFYKCYRLNSIYVNTAKDITEQIDNSSFTFCNSFAHIYFFNVGLCMLRMNKTLCNQIETITFDVEKLQYIPTLNHFPHLSYLKIRSVMNSLIIQNNFISTDQELIIDIRCDINQIESYAFNDCPIVLFIYCGKSLLNGQFLKNTKFCEKVIASAEYPSQKLGGVEITERNEDCAYNEGDFEPRMFDTDLENGNSSSSSSYSDFEISSSSSSSEKSNSSENVDDNADGDIPMPTPIIKGKTEEEIEEEMRRKRILFGVMIAISIVVAFIVIGVFVYIKYFKTKSEPIDHNEELNEDGKELEELDNPI
;
A
#
# COMPACT_ATOMS: atom_id res chain seq x y z
N MET A 1 45.71 -7.28 37.65
CA MET A 1 45.24 -8.31 38.61
C MET A 1 44.60 -9.50 37.90
N LEU A 2 43.49 -9.35 37.16
CA LEU A 2 42.91 -10.45 36.34
C LEU A 2 43.89 -11.04 35.30
N LEU A 3 44.70 -10.20 34.65
CA LEU A 3 45.78 -10.62 33.75
C LEU A 3 46.93 -11.37 34.45
N VAL A 4 47.17 -11.10 35.74
CA VAL A 4 48.21 -11.78 36.54
C VAL A 4 47.70 -13.14 37.02
N ILE A 5 46.42 -13.21 37.42
CA ILE A 5 45.72 -14.45 37.76
C ILE A 5 45.64 -15.38 36.53
N PHE A 6 45.32 -14.85 35.34
CA PHE A 6 45.37 -15.62 34.09
C PHE A 6 46.78 -16.13 33.75
N PHE A 7 47.82 -15.33 33.99
CA PHE A 7 49.22 -15.74 33.76
C PHE A 7 49.74 -16.77 34.79
N GLU A 8 49.28 -16.71 36.04
CA GLU A 8 49.61 -17.70 37.07
C GLU A 8 48.86 -19.03 36.87
N ILE A 9 47.61 -18.99 36.42
CA ILE A 9 46.82 -20.20 36.11
C ILE A 9 47.33 -20.90 34.84
N ALA A 10 47.76 -20.16 33.81
CA ALA A 10 48.40 -20.75 32.63
C ALA A 10 49.74 -21.46 32.96
N ARG A 11 50.38 -21.14 34.10
CA ARG A 11 51.55 -21.84 34.65
C ARG A 11 51.19 -23.11 35.45
N SER A 12 49.92 -23.29 35.83
CA SER A 12 49.40 -24.44 36.60
C SER A 12 49.01 -25.63 35.72
N CYS A 13 48.79 -25.43 34.42
CA CYS A 13 48.37 -26.52 33.55
C CYS A 13 49.48 -27.59 33.40
N PRO A 14 49.26 -28.81 33.90
CA PRO A 14 50.25 -29.86 33.74
C PRO A 14 50.32 -30.24 32.25
N ASN A 15 51.54 -30.41 31.74
CA ASN A 15 51.79 -30.83 30.37
C ASN A 15 51.59 -32.35 30.23
N THR A 16 50.36 -32.80 30.45
CA THR A 16 49.95 -34.21 30.49
C THR A 16 48.57 -34.38 29.88
N SER A 17 48.35 -35.50 29.19
CA SER A 17 47.02 -35.92 28.74
C SER A 17 46.18 -36.53 29.87
N ILE A 18 46.82 -37.03 30.94
CA ILE A 18 46.13 -37.63 32.11
C ILE A 18 46.52 -36.87 33.37
N LEU A 19 45.53 -36.27 34.03
CA LEU A 19 45.66 -35.60 35.31
C LEU A 19 45.13 -36.51 36.43
N GLU A 20 46.00 -36.90 37.35
CA GLU A 20 45.65 -37.54 38.62
C GLU A 20 45.80 -36.52 39.76
N ILE A 21 44.70 -36.23 40.46
CA ILE A 21 44.71 -35.31 41.60
C ILE A 21 45.07 -36.10 42.88
N GLU A 22 45.89 -35.51 43.75
CA GLU A 22 46.43 -36.18 44.93
C GLU A 22 45.34 -36.79 45.83
N ASN A 23 45.57 -38.02 46.31
CA ASN A 23 44.61 -38.86 47.04
C ASN A 23 43.99 -38.25 48.31
N ASN A 24 44.61 -37.22 48.90
CA ASN A 24 44.13 -36.53 50.10
C ASN A 24 43.41 -35.21 49.79
N THR A 25 43.23 -34.85 48.51
CA THR A 25 42.58 -33.61 48.12
C THR A 25 41.08 -33.69 48.42
N GLU A 26 40.59 -32.80 49.29
CA GLU A 26 39.19 -32.77 49.69
C GLU A 26 38.32 -31.88 48.79
N PHE A 27 38.92 -30.87 48.16
CA PHE A 27 38.26 -30.01 47.17
C PHE A 27 39.23 -29.57 46.07
N VAL A 28 38.73 -29.43 44.84
CA VAL A 28 39.48 -28.75 43.76
C VAL A 28 39.22 -27.26 43.90
N GLU A 29 40.28 -26.46 43.95
CA GLU A 29 40.19 -25.00 44.09
C GLU A 29 39.51 -24.34 42.89
N ASP A 30 39.00 -23.13 43.12
CA ASP A 30 38.44 -22.32 42.04
C ASP A 30 39.53 -22.03 41.00
N PHE A 31 39.18 -22.13 39.72
CA PHE A 31 40.09 -21.93 38.57
C PHE A 31 41.32 -22.86 38.47
N ALA A 32 41.45 -23.91 39.30
CA ALA A 32 42.66 -24.73 39.43
C ALA A 32 43.29 -25.20 38.10
N TYR A 33 42.45 -25.63 37.16
CA TYR A 33 42.84 -26.15 35.84
C TYR A 33 42.13 -25.42 34.69
N HIS A 34 41.75 -24.15 34.89
CA HIS A 34 41.10 -23.37 33.86
C HIS A 34 41.99 -23.22 32.62
N GLY A 35 41.44 -23.50 31.44
CA GLY A 35 42.11 -23.37 30.15
C GLY A 35 43.16 -24.45 29.87
N CYS A 36 43.21 -25.54 30.64
CA CYS A 36 44.16 -26.62 30.38
C CYS A 36 43.71 -27.48 29.20
N ILE A 37 44.12 -27.07 28.00
CA ILE A 37 43.71 -27.65 26.71
C ILE A 37 44.41 -28.97 26.33
N GLU A 38 45.43 -29.40 27.08
CA GLU A 38 46.16 -30.66 26.81
C GLU A 38 45.58 -31.85 27.60
N ILE A 39 44.81 -31.59 28.67
CA ILE A 39 44.26 -32.64 29.53
C ILE A 39 43.10 -33.33 28.79
N GLU A 40 43.22 -34.64 28.59
CA GLU A 40 42.21 -35.50 27.98
C GLU A 40 41.44 -36.34 29.01
N SER A 41 42.05 -36.63 30.17
CA SER A 41 41.44 -37.44 31.23
C SER A 41 41.78 -36.91 32.62
N VAL A 42 40.78 -36.85 33.50
CA VAL A 42 40.95 -36.47 34.92
C VAL A 42 40.48 -37.61 35.83
N ILE A 43 41.33 -37.99 36.79
CA ILE A 43 41.01 -38.94 37.86
C ILE A 43 40.91 -38.15 39.17
N LEU A 44 39.70 -38.07 39.71
CA LEU A 44 39.44 -37.39 40.99
C LEU A 44 39.72 -38.35 42.17
N PRO A 45 40.19 -37.86 43.32
CA PRO A 45 40.55 -38.69 44.47
C PRO A 45 39.33 -39.01 45.34
N LYS A 46 39.40 -40.11 46.09
CA LYS A 46 38.27 -40.60 46.90
C LYS A 46 37.87 -39.66 48.04
N SER A 47 38.79 -38.83 48.54
CA SER A 47 38.51 -37.82 49.57
C SER A 47 37.72 -36.61 49.04
N LEU A 48 37.62 -36.44 47.72
CA LEU A 48 37.06 -35.25 47.10
C LEU A 48 35.55 -35.15 47.32
N PHE A 49 35.10 -34.08 47.96
CA PHE A 49 33.68 -33.80 48.16
C PHE A 49 33.16 -32.59 47.38
N LYS A 50 34.04 -31.76 46.80
CA LYS A 50 33.68 -30.53 46.06
C LYS A 50 34.62 -30.22 44.88
N ILE A 51 34.07 -29.81 43.74
CA ILE A 51 34.81 -29.20 42.62
C ILE A 51 34.51 -27.71 42.59
N GLY A 52 35.55 -26.87 42.62
CA GLY A 52 35.49 -25.40 42.67
C GLY A 52 34.90 -24.73 41.43
N ILE A 53 34.61 -23.44 41.58
CA ILE A 53 34.08 -22.59 40.51
C ILE A 53 35.14 -22.48 39.40
N TYR A 54 34.75 -22.65 38.13
CA TYR A 54 35.66 -22.62 36.97
C TYR A 54 36.81 -23.65 36.99
N ALA A 55 36.78 -24.65 37.89
CA ALA A 55 37.93 -25.54 38.13
C ALA A 55 38.53 -26.20 36.88
N PHE A 56 37.71 -26.63 35.92
CA PHE A 56 38.11 -27.22 34.64
C PHE A 56 37.52 -26.46 33.44
N CYS A 57 37.12 -25.20 33.63
CA CYS A 57 36.54 -24.39 32.56
C CYS A 57 37.54 -24.26 31.39
N ASP A 58 37.05 -24.35 30.15
CA ASP A 58 37.83 -24.30 28.90
C ASP A 58 38.89 -25.42 28.75
N CYS A 59 38.78 -26.52 29.50
CA CYS A 59 39.51 -27.77 29.20
C CYS A 59 38.93 -28.45 27.95
N THR A 60 39.15 -27.86 26.78
CA THR A 60 38.51 -28.25 25.51
C THR A 60 38.93 -29.62 24.97
N SER A 61 40.04 -30.19 25.45
CA SER A 61 40.45 -31.56 25.11
C SER A 61 39.94 -32.62 26.07
N LEU A 62 39.33 -32.25 27.20
CA LEU A 62 38.89 -33.18 28.23
C LEU A 62 37.80 -34.11 27.70
N VAL A 63 38.09 -35.41 27.66
CA VAL A 63 37.18 -36.47 27.18
C VAL A 63 36.55 -37.21 28.34
N ASN A 64 37.35 -37.54 29.36
CA ASN A 64 36.95 -38.42 30.46
C ASN A 64 37.17 -37.76 31.83
N VAL A 65 36.16 -37.85 32.69
CA VAL A 65 36.27 -37.48 34.11
C VAL A 65 35.82 -38.66 34.95
N THR A 66 36.73 -39.19 35.77
CA THR A 66 36.44 -40.28 36.69
C THR A 66 36.05 -39.71 38.04
N PHE A 67 34.73 -39.62 38.28
CA PHE A 67 34.16 -39.19 39.55
C PHE A 67 34.23 -40.30 40.61
N GLN A 68 34.41 -39.91 41.87
CA GLN A 68 34.44 -40.83 43.02
C GLN A 68 33.19 -40.68 43.89
N ASP A 69 32.91 -41.70 44.70
CA ASP A 69 31.65 -41.85 45.43
C ASP A 69 31.37 -40.79 46.51
N ASN A 70 32.33 -39.93 46.88
CA ASN A 70 32.14 -38.92 47.94
C ASN A 70 31.83 -37.51 47.41
N LEU A 71 31.83 -37.29 46.09
CA LEU A 71 31.60 -35.96 45.51
C LEU A 71 30.15 -35.50 45.71
N THR A 72 29.96 -34.45 46.50
CA THR A 72 28.63 -33.89 46.80
C THR A 72 28.28 -32.66 45.97
N THR A 73 29.28 -31.89 45.52
CA THR A 73 29.07 -30.57 44.91
C THR A 73 29.97 -30.36 43.69
N ILE A 74 29.36 -29.98 42.57
CA ILE A 74 30.04 -29.42 41.39
C ILE A 74 29.62 -27.95 41.31
N CYS A 75 30.55 -27.02 41.49
CA CYS A 75 30.26 -25.59 41.52
C CYS A 75 30.00 -24.98 40.14
N ASP A 76 29.67 -23.69 40.14
CA ASP A 76 29.37 -22.91 38.94
C ASP A 76 30.54 -22.94 37.94
N TYR A 77 30.22 -23.11 36.65
CA TYR A 77 31.16 -23.14 35.53
C TYR A 77 32.28 -24.21 35.64
N ALA A 78 32.17 -25.18 36.55
CA ALA A 78 33.25 -26.13 36.83
C ALA A 78 33.80 -26.87 35.60
N PHE A 79 32.95 -27.25 34.64
CA PHE A 79 33.31 -27.88 33.36
C PHE A 79 32.78 -27.10 32.16
N TYR A 80 32.66 -25.78 32.28
CA TYR A 80 32.21 -24.93 31.18
C TYR A 80 33.13 -25.10 29.96
N ASN A 81 32.55 -25.28 28.76
CA ASN A 81 33.27 -25.43 27.50
C ASN A 81 34.29 -26.60 27.45
N CYS A 82 34.08 -27.64 28.26
CA CYS A 82 34.74 -28.93 28.08
C CYS A 82 34.08 -29.70 26.92
N SER A 83 34.28 -29.22 25.69
CA SER A 83 33.51 -29.60 24.51
C SER A 83 33.66 -31.07 24.07
N LYS A 84 34.74 -31.76 24.48
CA LYS A 84 34.97 -33.17 24.13
C LYS A 84 34.45 -34.19 25.15
N ILE A 85 33.88 -33.77 26.28
CA ILE A 85 33.33 -34.70 27.26
C ILE A 85 32.15 -35.46 26.64
N GLN A 86 32.25 -36.79 26.59
CA GLN A 86 31.22 -37.64 25.97
C GLN A 86 30.32 -38.33 27.00
N ASN A 87 30.92 -38.82 28.08
CA ASN A 87 30.26 -39.60 29.12
C ASN A 87 30.50 -38.96 30.48
N ILE A 88 29.43 -38.72 31.23
CA ILE A 88 29.50 -38.20 32.59
C ILE A 88 28.78 -39.18 33.51
N ASN A 89 29.57 -39.98 34.23
CA ASN A 89 29.07 -40.89 35.26
C ASN A 89 29.08 -40.17 36.60
N LEU A 90 28.00 -39.44 36.90
CA LEU A 90 27.87 -38.70 38.16
C LEU A 90 27.66 -39.65 39.36
N PRO A 91 28.34 -39.43 40.50
CA PRO A 91 28.26 -40.31 41.66
C PRO A 91 26.95 -40.15 42.42
N LEU A 92 26.48 -41.22 43.07
CA LEU A 92 25.18 -41.24 43.78
C LEU A 92 25.10 -40.28 44.98
N SER A 93 26.24 -39.83 45.50
CA SER A 93 26.34 -38.86 46.59
C SER A 93 26.15 -37.40 46.15
N LEU A 94 26.14 -37.14 44.84
CA LEU A 94 26.01 -35.79 44.29
C LEU A 94 24.68 -35.16 44.69
N ARG A 95 24.75 -33.93 45.23
CA ARG A 95 23.59 -33.16 45.70
C ARG A 95 23.34 -31.91 44.88
N THR A 96 24.41 -31.27 44.40
CA THR A 96 24.36 -29.94 43.78
C THR A 96 25.19 -29.88 42.50
N ILE A 97 24.58 -29.36 41.44
CA ILE A 97 25.24 -28.96 40.19
C ILE A 97 25.05 -27.45 40.04
N GLY A 98 26.15 -26.72 39.92
CA GLY A 98 26.17 -25.27 39.84
C GLY A 98 25.66 -24.70 38.50
N LYS A 99 25.53 -23.37 38.48
CA LYS A 99 25.18 -22.61 37.27
C LYS A 99 26.21 -22.85 36.18
N SER A 100 25.76 -23.10 34.95
CA SER A 100 26.63 -23.33 33.78
C SER A 100 27.68 -24.44 33.95
N ALA A 101 27.54 -25.34 34.93
CA ALA A 101 28.59 -26.30 35.30
C ALA A 101 29.04 -27.19 34.14
N PHE A 102 28.14 -27.59 33.24
CA PHE A 102 28.43 -28.37 32.02
C PHE A 102 27.94 -27.67 30.74
N SER A 103 27.84 -26.34 30.79
CA SER A 103 27.49 -25.54 29.61
C SER A 103 28.58 -25.67 28.54
N GLU A 104 28.20 -25.69 27.27
CA GLU A 104 29.11 -25.85 26.11
C GLU A 104 29.84 -27.20 26.06
N CYS A 105 29.43 -28.20 26.87
CA CYS A 105 29.86 -29.59 26.72
C CYS A 105 29.11 -30.25 25.55
N THR A 106 29.49 -29.89 24.33
CA THR A 106 28.73 -30.20 23.10
C THR A 106 28.66 -31.69 22.76
N MET A 107 29.59 -32.52 23.25
CA MET A 107 29.68 -33.96 22.94
C MET A 107 28.97 -34.91 23.92
N ILE A 108 28.38 -34.40 25.01
CA ILE A 108 27.65 -35.26 25.97
C ILE A 108 26.46 -35.88 25.24
N LYS A 109 26.37 -37.22 25.24
CA LYS A 109 25.27 -37.94 24.56
C LYS A 109 24.10 -38.26 25.47
N MET A 110 24.39 -38.65 26.70
CA MET A 110 23.40 -39.07 27.69
C MET A 110 23.72 -38.46 29.04
N LEU A 111 22.68 -37.99 29.73
CA LEU A 111 22.80 -37.44 31.07
C LEU A 111 21.90 -38.23 32.03
N ASN A 112 22.53 -38.92 32.99
CA ASN A 112 21.84 -39.62 34.06
C ASN A 112 22.10 -38.90 35.39
N LEU A 113 21.16 -38.08 35.84
CA LEU A 113 21.29 -37.37 37.11
C LEU A 113 20.86 -38.29 38.28
N PRO A 114 21.67 -38.44 39.34
CA PRO A 114 21.31 -39.21 40.52
C PRO A 114 20.07 -38.65 41.24
N ASN A 115 19.24 -39.53 41.82
CA ASN A 115 18.03 -39.14 42.55
C ASN A 115 18.28 -38.28 43.81
N ASN A 116 19.52 -38.22 44.30
CA ASN A 116 19.90 -37.38 45.45
C ASN A 116 20.23 -35.93 45.06
N VAL A 117 20.31 -35.62 43.77
CA VAL A 117 20.52 -34.26 43.28
C VAL A 117 19.27 -33.44 43.61
N SER A 118 19.46 -32.39 44.38
CA SER A 118 18.38 -31.51 44.87
C SER A 118 18.41 -30.12 44.24
N SER A 119 19.55 -29.73 43.67
CA SER A 119 19.74 -28.42 43.03
C SER A 119 20.55 -28.56 41.75
N ILE A 120 20.03 -27.99 40.66
CA ILE A 120 20.67 -27.90 39.34
C ILE A 120 20.61 -26.44 38.91
N GLY A 121 21.75 -25.76 38.77
CA GLY A 121 21.82 -24.35 38.46
C GLY A 121 21.26 -23.98 37.08
N GLU A 122 21.03 -22.68 36.87
CA GLU A 122 20.67 -22.16 35.54
C GLU A 122 21.76 -22.47 34.51
N TYR A 123 21.39 -22.64 33.24
CA TYR A 123 22.33 -22.93 32.14
C TYR A 123 23.20 -24.20 32.33
N ALA A 124 22.94 -25.05 33.33
CA ALA A 124 23.86 -26.13 33.69
C ALA A 124 24.22 -27.07 32.53
N PHE A 125 23.31 -27.27 31.55
CA PHE A 125 23.54 -28.07 30.35
C PHE A 125 23.23 -27.27 29.06
N TYR A 126 23.48 -25.96 29.10
CA TYR A 126 23.31 -25.09 27.92
C TYR A 126 24.24 -25.55 26.78
N ASN A 127 23.70 -25.59 25.55
CA ASN A 127 24.40 -25.96 24.32
C ASN A 127 25.09 -27.34 24.36
N CYS A 128 24.56 -28.30 25.13
CA CYS A 128 24.96 -29.72 25.01
C CYS A 128 24.33 -30.33 23.75
N GLN A 129 24.87 -30.01 22.57
CA GLN A 129 24.23 -30.26 21.27
C GLN A 129 23.98 -31.74 20.95
N GLN A 130 24.84 -32.65 21.41
CA GLN A 130 24.69 -34.09 21.19
C GLN A 130 23.80 -34.80 22.23
N LEU A 131 23.32 -34.08 23.24
CA LEU A 131 22.55 -34.67 24.33
C LEU A 131 21.20 -35.15 23.79
N SER A 132 21.00 -36.47 23.74
CA SER A 132 19.77 -37.06 23.18
C SER A 132 18.80 -37.53 24.24
N THR A 133 19.30 -37.96 25.41
CA THR A 133 18.50 -38.51 26.51
C THR A 133 18.92 -37.92 27.84
N VAL A 134 17.94 -37.45 28.62
CA VAL A 134 18.13 -36.98 29.99
C VAL A 134 17.21 -37.74 30.95
N ARG A 135 17.79 -38.25 32.04
CA ARG A 135 17.05 -38.74 33.21
C ARG A 135 17.20 -37.74 34.35
N LEU A 136 16.11 -37.03 34.64
CA LEU A 136 16.05 -36.04 35.72
C LEU A 136 15.74 -36.73 37.07
N PRO A 137 16.23 -36.20 38.21
CA PRO A 137 15.89 -36.70 39.54
C PRO A 137 14.40 -36.51 39.84
N SER A 138 13.78 -37.50 40.48
CA SER A 138 12.32 -37.49 40.76
C SER A 138 11.85 -36.39 41.73
N ASN A 139 12.75 -35.84 42.54
CA ASN A 139 12.51 -34.80 43.55
C ASN A 139 12.64 -33.36 43.02
N ILE A 140 12.97 -33.16 41.74
CA ILE A 140 13.13 -31.82 41.17
C ILE A 140 11.75 -31.17 40.97
N GLU A 141 11.52 -30.04 41.66
CA GLU A 141 10.29 -29.25 41.52
C GLU A 141 10.39 -28.14 40.46
N ILE A 142 11.60 -27.72 40.10
CA ILE A 142 11.83 -26.59 39.19
C ILE A 142 12.91 -26.95 38.17
N LEU A 143 12.59 -26.80 36.88
CA LEU A 143 13.61 -26.75 35.83
C LEU A 143 14.02 -25.31 35.60
N ASN A 144 15.29 -25.01 35.90
CA ASN A 144 15.82 -23.66 35.92
C ASN A 144 16.00 -23.05 34.52
N SER A 145 16.21 -21.73 34.50
CA SER A 145 16.29 -20.94 33.27
C SER A 145 17.39 -21.47 32.34
N SER A 146 17.08 -21.60 31.04
CA SER A 146 18.03 -22.05 30.00
C SER A 146 18.72 -23.41 30.27
N LEU A 147 18.15 -24.27 31.12
CA LEU A 147 18.80 -25.51 31.58
C LEU A 147 19.30 -26.41 30.43
N PHE A 148 18.49 -26.61 29.39
CA PHE A 148 18.76 -27.42 28.20
C PHE A 148 18.65 -26.60 26.90
N LYS A 149 18.82 -25.29 26.97
CA LYS A 149 18.75 -24.43 25.78
C LYS A 149 19.83 -24.86 24.77
N PHE A 150 19.46 -24.98 23.49
CA PHE A 150 20.29 -25.46 22.39
C PHE A 150 20.81 -26.90 22.51
N CYS A 151 20.16 -27.75 23.31
CA CYS A 151 20.35 -29.20 23.23
C CYS A 151 19.64 -29.76 21.98
N HIS A 152 20.19 -29.49 20.79
CA HIS A 152 19.52 -29.73 19.50
C HIS A 152 19.08 -31.19 19.29
N ASN A 153 19.85 -32.16 19.79
CA ASN A 153 19.53 -33.59 19.66
C ASN A 153 18.64 -34.15 20.77
N LEU A 154 18.17 -33.35 21.73
CA LEU A 154 17.38 -33.84 22.86
C LEU A 154 16.02 -34.34 22.37
N GLU A 155 15.82 -35.65 22.40
CA GLU A 155 14.62 -36.30 21.85
C GLU A 155 13.52 -36.46 22.90
N ASN A 156 13.90 -36.88 24.10
CA ASN A 156 12.98 -37.25 25.17
C ASN A 156 13.44 -36.73 26.53
N VAL A 157 12.50 -36.17 27.28
CA VAL A 157 12.70 -35.74 28.67
C VAL A 157 11.59 -36.34 29.52
N ASN A 158 11.97 -37.18 30.48
CA ASN A 158 11.04 -37.66 31.49
C ASN A 158 10.93 -36.62 32.59
N PHE A 159 9.82 -35.88 32.62
CA PHE A 159 9.62 -34.86 33.65
C PHE A 159 9.44 -35.50 35.04
N PRO A 160 10.05 -34.91 36.09
CA PRO A 160 9.85 -35.34 37.48
C PRO A 160 8.38 -35.28 37.91
N LEU A 161 7.95 -36.23 38.75
CA LEU A 161 6.56 -36.30 39.23
C LEU A 161 6.14 -35.05 40.00
N LEU A 162 7.06 -34.47 40.78
CA LEU A 162 6.82 -33.28 41.62
C LEU A 162 7.12 -31.96 40.90
N LEU A 163 7.33 -31.97 39.58
CA LEU A 163 7.65 -30.78 38.82
C LEU A 163 6.51 -29.74 38.88
N LYS A 164 6.79 -28.58 39.46
CA LYS A 164 5.87 -27.43 39.59
C LYS A 164 6.12 -26.36 38.54
N SER A 165 7.37 -26.14 38.11
CA SER A 165 7.70 -25.05 37.20
C SER A 165 8.77 -25.41 36.17
N ILE A 166 8.53 -25.02 34.93
CA ILE A 166 9.54 -24.93 33.88
C ILE A 166 9.85 -23.45 33.68
N ARG A 167 11.08 -23.00 33.98
CA ARG A 167 11.48 -21.59 33.90
C ARG A 167 11.77 -21.17 32.45
N LYS A 168 12.00 -19.87 32.28
CA LYS A 168 12.20 -19.22 30.98
C LYS A 168 13.29 -19.92 30.16
N VAL A 169 13.03 -20.08 28.87
CA VAL A 169 14.00 -20.55 27.88
C VAL A 169 14.58 -21.96 28.16
N ALA A 170 13.98 -22.75 29.07
CA ALA A 170 14.56 -24.00 29.55
C ALA A 170 14.90 -25.04 28.46
N PHE A 171 14.07 -25.14 27.41
CA PHE A 171 14.23 -26.05 26.27
C PHE A 171 14.32 -25.31 24.93
N TYR A 172 14.62 -24.01 24.93
CA TYR A 172 14.72 -23.23 23.69
C TYR A 172 15.63 -23.90 22.67
N GLY A 173 15.13 -24.10 21.45
CA GLY A 173 15.88 -24.70 20.36
C GLY A 173 16.20 -26.19 20.56
N CYS A 174 15.48 -26.93 21.41
CA CYS A 174 15.58 -28.39 21.44
C CYS A 174 14.91 -28.99 20.19
N LEU A 175 15.62 -28.97 19.07
CA LEU A 175 15.05 -29.20 17.74
C LEU A 175 14.42 -30.58 17.56
N LYS A 176 14.93 -31.62 18.24
CA LYS A 176 14.44 -33.00 18.17
C LYS A 176 13.46 -33.41 19.27
N LEU A 177 13.07 -32.49 20.16
CA LEU A 177 12.17 -32.83 21.27
C LEU A 177 10.79 -33.17 20.72
N GLN A 178 10.36 -34.44 20.80
CA GLN A 178 9.14 -34.91 20.10
C GLN A 178 7.84 -34.67 20.89
N GLY A 179 7.96 -34.36 22.17
CA GLY A 179 6.84 -34.15 23.07
C GLY A 179 7.03 -34.89 24.38
N THR A 180 6.38 -34.39 25.41
CA THR A 180 6.53 -34.87 26.78
C THR A 180 5.17 -34.78 27.47
N LYS A 181 4.87 -35.76 28.33
CA LYS A 181 3.64 -35.72 29.13
C LYS A 181 3.91 -34.85 30.35
N PHE A 182 3.27 -33.69 30.41
CA PHE A 182 3.29 -32.86 31.62
C PHE A 182 2.58 -33.58 32.77
N THR A 183 3.04 -33.34 33.99
CA THR A 183 2.45 -33.90 35.20
C THR A 183 1.27 -33.05 35.67
N ASN A 184 0.36 -33.64 36.44
CA ASN A 184 -0.77 -32.92 37.06
C ASN A 184 -0.36 -32.05 38.26
N HIS A 185 0.94 -31.79 38.44
CA HIS A 185 1.48 -30.89 39.45
C HIS A 185 2.15 -29.65 38.84
N LEU A 186 2.27 -29.60 37.50
CA LEU A 186 2.88 -28.47 36.82
C LEU A 186 1.98 -27.24 36.92
N GLU A 187 2.49 -26.18 37.52
CA GLU A 187 1.77 -24.92 37.78
C GLU A 187 2.14 -23.81 36.80
N SER A 188 3.37 -23.79 36.27
CA SER A 188 3.80 -22.72 35.35
C SER A 188 4.83 -23.14 34.30
N ILE A 189 4.64 -22.62 33.08
CA ILE A 189 5.61 -22.69 31.97
C ILE A 189 6.06 -21.26 31.63
N GLY A 190 7.36 -21.02 31.71
CA GLY A 190 7.97 -19.70 31.52
C GLY A 190 8.13 -19.26 30.05
N GLU A 191 8.47 -17.99 29.89
CA GLU A 191 8.66 -17.33 28.60
C GLU A 191 9.67 -18.06 27.72
N PHE A 192 9.36 -18.25 26.44
CA PHE A 192 10.19 -18.98 25.47
C PHE A 192 10.61 -20.41 25.88
N ALA A 193 9.95 -21.04 26.87
CA ALA A 193 10.42 -22.32 27.44
C ALA A 193 10.64 -23.41 26.38
N PHE A 194 9.78 -23.52 25.37
CA PHE A 194 9.86 -24.46 24.26
C PHE A 194 9.95 -23.76 22.89
N PHE A 195 10.45 -22.53 22.85
CA PHE A 195 10.58 -21.79 21.60
C PHE A 195 11.47 -22.56 20.60
N ASN A 196 11.03 -22.64 19.34
CA ASN A 196 11.70 -23.39 18.26
C ASN A 196 11.96 -24.88 18.61
N CYS A 197 11.12 -25.51 19.44
CA CYS A 197 11.10 -26.97 19.57
C CYS A 197 10.35 -27.59 18.38
N ILE A 198 10.99 -27.58 17.21
CA ILE A 198 10.34 -27.84 15.92
C ILE A 198 9.74 -29.24 15.77
N SER A 199 10.12 -30.22 16.60
CA SER A 199 9.65 -31.62 16.53
C SER A 199 8.48 -31.94 17.46
N ILE A 200 8.05 -31.03 18.35
CA ILE A 200 6.93 -31.31 19.25
C ILE A 200 5.66 -31.40 18.41
N ALA A 201 5.03 -32.58 18.37
CA ALA A 201 3.85 -32.81 17.53
C ALA A 201 2.53 -32.56 18.27
N ARG A 202 2.48 -32.82 19.58
CA ARG A 202 1.25 -32.76 20.37
C ARG A 202 1.54 -32.26 21.78
N ILE A 203 0.66 -31.40 22.30
CA ILE A 203 0.75 -30.88 23.66
C ILE A 203 -0.60 -31.06 24.37
N THR A 204 -0.55 -31.46 25.63
CA THR A 204 -1.70 -31.42 26.55
C THR A 204 -1.29 -30.67 27.79
N LEU A 205 -1.81 -29.46 27.96
CA LEU A 205 -1.60 -28.63 29.14
C LEU A 205 -2.46 -29.18 30.29
N PRO A 206 -1.89 -29.47 31.48
CA PRO A 206 -2.61 -30.11 32.57
C PRO A 206 -3.48 -29.10 33.36
N GLN A 207 -4.55 -29.59 33.99
CA GLN A 207 -5.49 -28.75 34.76
C GLN A 207 -4.84 -27.98 35.92
N SER A 208 -3.70 -28.46 36.44
CA SER A 208 -2.94 -27.78 37.50
C SER A 208 -2.26 -26.49 37.04
N LEU A 209 -2.18 -26.25 35.74
CA LEU A 209 -1.43 -25.16 35.15
C LEU A 209 -2.16 -23.84 35.39
N LYS A 210 -1.48 -22.90 36.03
CA LYS A 210 -1.99 -21.55 36.34
C LYS A 210 -1.58 -20.52 35.31
N ASN A 211 -0.41 -20.70 34.69
CA ASN A 211 0.14 -19.75 33.72
C ASN A 211 1.04 -20.44 32.68
N VAL A 212 0.88 -20.05 31.41
CA VAL A 212 1.82 -20.28 30.32
C VAL A 212 2.22 -18.92 29.79
N SER A 213 3.49 -18.54 29.95
CA SER A 213 3.96 -17.23 29.53
C SER A 213 4.06 -17.08 28.00
N GLU A 214 4.25 -15.83 27.56
CA GLU A 214 4.44 -15.45 26.15
C GLU A 214 5.52 -16.29 25.45
N TYR A 215 5.33 -16.51 24.15
CA TYR A 215 6.24 -17.27 23.28
C TYR A 215 6.55 -18.72 23.69
N ALA A 216 5.92 -19.28 24.74
CA ALA A 216 6.31 -20.57 25.31
C ALA A 216 6.41 -21.70 24.29
N PHE A 217 5.54 -21.73 23.27
CA PHE A 217 5.52 -22.74 22.20
C PHE A 217 5.67 -22.14 20.79
N SER A 218 6.13 -20.90 20.69
CA SER A 218 6.34 -20.25 19.39
C SER A 218 7.39 -21.00 18.57
N GLY A 219 7.14 -21.18 17.27
CA GLY A 219 8.02 -21.87 16.34
C GLY A 219 8.04 -23.40 16.51
N CYS A 220 7.08 -23.99 17.23
CA CYS A 220 6.89 -25.45 17.24
C CYS A 220 6.25 -25.89 15.92
N ILE A 221 7.03 -25.91 14.83
CA ILE A 221 6.52 -26.06 13.47
C ILE A 221 5.78 -27.40 13.23
N SER A 222 6.17 -28.49 13.90
CA SER A 222 5.47 -29.80 13.76
C SER A 222 4.24 -29.95 14.68
N LEU A 223 3.92 -28.94 15.50
CA LEU A 223 2.81 -29.03 16.44
C LEU A 223 1.50 -29.09 15.68
N GLU A 224 0.78 -30.21 15.77
CA GLU A 224 -0.50 -30.43 15.10
C GLU A 224 -1.70 -30.19 16.01
N ASN A 225 -1.60 -30.58 17.28
CA ASN A 225 -2.73 -30.55 18.21
C ASN A 225 -2.32 -30.05 19.59
N VAL A 226 -3.09 -29.10 20.12
CA VAL A 226 -2.98 -28.65 21.51
C VAL A 226 -4.30 -28.90 22.23
N ARG A 227 -4.22 -29.52 23.40
CA ARG A 227 -5.30 -29.55 24.37
C ARG A 227 -4.97 -28.65 25.55
N ILE A 228 -5.84 -27.69 25.82
CA ILE A 228 -5.73 -26.71 26.88
C ILE A 228 -6.65 -27.13 28.02
N ASN A 229 -6.05 -27.47 29.17
CA ASN A 229 -6.76 -27.66 30.44
C ASN A 229 -6.12 -26.74 31.48
N GLY A 230 -6.92 -26.05 32.29
CA GLY A 230 -6.46 -25.29 33.47
C GLY A 230 -6.20 -23.80 33.26
N ILE A 231 -5.86 -23.36 32.05
CA ILE A 231 -5.64 -21.93 31.74
C ILE A 231 -6.83 -21.30 31.05
N GLU A 232 -7.10 -20.03 31.36
CA GLU A 232 -8.19 -19.24 30.78
C GLU A 232 -7.68 -18.28 29.69
N GLU A 233 -6.36 -18.09 29.60
CA GLU A 233 -5.75 -17.09 28.72
C GLU A 233 -4.69 -17.72 27.83
N ILE A 234 -4.74 -17.42 26.54
CA ILE A 234 -3.65 -17.69 25.59
C ILE A 234 -2.85 -16.40 25.46
N GLN A 235 -1.58 -16.42 25.89
CA GLN A 235 -0.75 -15.22 25.94
C GLN A 235 -0.22 -14.79 24.56
N ASN A 236 0.41 -13.62 24.52
CA ASN A 236 1.00 -13.08 23.30
C ASN A 236 2.01 -14.05 22.69
N TYR A 237 1.96 -14.20 21.36
CA TYR A 237 2.83 -15.07 20.57
C TYR A 237 2.90 -16.55 21.00
N GLN A 238 2.05 -17.02 21.92
CA GLN A 238 2.24 -18.30 22.60
C GLN A 238 2.39 -19.50 21.65
N PHE A 239 1.65 -19.50 20.54
CA PHE A 239 1.71 -20.51 19.49
C PHE A 239 2.09 -19.91 18.11
N SER A 240 2.73 -18.74 18.07
CA SER A 240 3.09 -18.12 16.80
C SER A 240 4.02 -19.01 15.97
N ASN A 241 3.88 -19.01 14.65
CA ASN A 241 4.63 -19.82 13.69
C ASN A 241 4.54 -21.36 13.92
N CYS A 242 3.46 -21.84 14.57
CA CYS A 242 3.12 -23.26 14.58
C CYS A 242 2.40 -23.62 13.27
N ILE A 243 3.14 -23.64 12.17
CA ILE A 243 2.62 -23.70 10.80
C ILE A 243 1.73 -24.94 10.55
N ASN A 244 2.06 -26.09 11.15
CA ASN A 244 1.28 -27.33 11.01
C ASN A 244 0.18 -27.51 12.07
N LEU A 245 -0.08 -26.50 12.89
CA LEU A 245 -1.13 -26.58 13.90
C LEU A 245 -2.48 -26.74 13.22
N LEU A 246 -3.19 -27.83 13.51
CA LEU A 246 -4.50 -28.16 12.94
C LEU A 246 -5.63 -27.79 13.89
N GLU A 247 -5.43 -28.01 15.18
CA GLU A 247 -6.48 -27.88 16.20
C GLU A 247 -5.94 -27.38 17.54
N ILE A 248 -6.68 -26.42 18.10
CA ILE A 248 -6.62 -26.03 19.50
C ILE A 248 -7.97 -26.39 20.14
N ALA A 249 -7.95 -27.36 21.05
CA ALA A 249 -9.10 -27.70 21.88
C ALA A 249 -8.90 -27.16 23.30
N SER A 250 -9.94 -26.58 23.88
CA SER A 250 -9.93 -26.09 25.26
C SER A 250 -11.09 -26.70 26.04
N GLU A 251 -10.79 -27.27 27.22
CA GLU A 251 -11.83 -27.70 28.18
C GLU A 251 -12.10 -26.65 29.25
N THR A 252 -11.25 -25.62 29.33
CA THR A 252 -11.48 -24.42 30.12
C THR A 252 -12.07 -23.30 29.26
N PRO A 253 -13.04 -22.52 29.77
CA PRO A 253 -13.57 -21.36 29.05
C PRO A 253 -12.45 -20.32 28.93
N LEU A 254 -12.09 -19.98 27.69
CA LEU A 254 -11.06 -18.97 27.44
C LEU A 254 -11.65 -17.57 27.60
N THR A 255 -10.95 -16.71 28.32
CA THR A 255 -11.28 -15.29 28.53
C THR A 255 -10.45 -14.38 27.64
N MET A 256 -9.27 -14.81 27.17
CA MET A 256 -8.36 -13.98 26.38
C MET A 256 -7.60 -14.77 25.32
N ILE A 257 -7.47 -14.17 24.13
CA ILE A 257 -6.49 -14.54 23.11
C ILE A 257 -5.58 -13.33 22.88
N GLY A 258 -4.31 -13.46 23.24
CA GLY A 258 -3.31 -12.41 23.15
C GLY A 258 -2.94 -12.03 21.71
N GLU A 259 -2.16 -10.95 21.60
CA GLU A 259 -1.63 -10.47 20.33
C GLU A 259 -0.70 -11.51 19.70
N TYR A 260 -0.80 -11.67 18.38
CA TYR A 260 0.00 -12.64 17.62
C TYR A 260 -0.09 -14.10 18.13
N ALA A 261 -1.07 -14.46 18.97
CA ALA A 261 -1.14 -15.76 19.65
C ALA A 261 -1.01 -16.95 18.68
N PHE A 262 -1.65 -16.86 17.52
CA PHE A 262 -1.60 -17.84 16.42
C PHE A 262 -1.05 -17.25 15.12
N TYR A 263 -0.23 -16.21 15.20
CA TYR A 263 0.38 -15.59 14.02
C TYR A 263 1.05 -16.66 13.15
N ASN A 264 0.72 -16.71 11.86
CA ASN A 264 1.26 -17.63 10.86
C ASN A 264 1.06 -19.12 11.21
N CYS A 265 -0.06 -19.47 11.84
CA CYS A 265 -0.53 -20.86 11.99
C CYS A 265 -1.38 -21.26 10.77
N SER A 266 -0.76 -21.37 9.60
CA SER A 266 -1.48 -21.47 8.32
C SER A 266 -2.43 -22.66 8.22
N ASN A 267 -2.13 -23.78 8.88
CA ASN A 267 -2.96 -24.99 8.83
C ASN A 267 -4.05 -25.04 9.92
N LEU A 268 -4.17 -24.00 10.76
CA LEU A 268 -5.13 -23.98 11.86
C LEU A 268 -6.54 -24.00 11.31
N LYS A 269 -7.27 -25.05 11.63
CA LYS A 269 -8.65 -25.27 11.15
C LYS A 269 -9.66 -25.21 12.28
N ILE A 270 -9.33 -25.81 13.42
CA ILE A 270 -10.24 -25.90 14.57
C ILE A 270 -9.74 -25.00 15.69
N VAL A 271 -10.48 -23.93 15.94
CA VAL A 271 -10.27 -23.00 17.06
C VAL A 271 -11.18 -23.37 18.23
N PRO A 272 -10.80 -23.01 19.48
CA PRO A 272 -11.62 -23.26 20.66
C PRO A 272 -12.92 -22.45 20.64
N ASP A 273 -13.86 -22.80 21.53
CA ASP A 273 -15.07 -22.01 21.73
C ASP A 273 -14.71 -20.60 22.22
N LEU A 274 -15.09 -19.57 21.46
CA LEU A 274 -14.79 -18.18 21.78
C LEU A 274 -15.93 -17.46 22.52
N SER A 275 -16.98 -18.18 22.95
CA SER A 275 -18.17 -17.59 23.57
C SER A 275 -17.92 -16.88 24.90
N SER A 276 -16.86 -17.25 25.63
CA SER A 276 -16.45 -16.63 26.90
C SER A 276 -15.32 -15.61 26.75
N VAL A 277 -14.80 -15.43 25.53
CA VAL A 277 -13.63 -14.57 25.29
C VAL A 277 -14.03 -13.10 25.41
N LEU A 278 -13.27 -12.34 26.18
CA LEU A 278 -13.46 -10.91 26.41
C LEU A 278 -12.56 -10.06 25.51
N TYR A 279 -11.43 -10.62 25.07
CA TYR A 279 -10.43 -9.92 24.25
C TYR A 279 -9.75 -10.86 23.25
N ILE A 280 -9.63 -10.40 22.01
CA ILE A 280 -8.83 -11.02 20.95
C ILE A 280 -7.87 -9.94 20.44
N GLY A 281 -6.58 -10.15 20.64
CA GLY A 281 -5.56 -9.18 20.29
C GLY A 281 -5.37 -8.96 18.79
N GLN A 282 -4.68 -7.87 18.47
CA GLN A 282 -4.20 -7.59 17.12
C GLN A 282 -3.35 -8.75 16.60
N PHE A 283 -3.44 -9.02 15.29
CA PHE A 283 -2.71 -10.10 14.61
C PHE A 283 -2.93 -11.53 15.17
N ALA A 284 -3.91 -11.75 16.07
CA ALA A 284 -4.06 -13.02 16.78
C ALA A 284 -4.18 -14.24 15.85
N PHE A 285 -4.90 -14.12 14.73
CA PHE A 285 -5.08 -15.16 13.70
C PHE A 285 -4.48 -14.76 12.34
N TYR A 286 -3.48 -13.87 12.33
CA TYR A 286 -2.81 -13.43 11.10
C TYR A 286 -2.27 -14.63 10.30
N LYS A 287 -2.63 -14.74 9.02
CA LYS A 287 -2.28 -15.85 8.12
C LYS A 287 -2.70 -17.25 8.61
N CYS A 288 -3.81 -17.36 9.35
CA CYS A 288 -4.45 -18.65 9.64
C CYS A 288 -5.37 -19.07 8.48
N SER A 289 -4.79 -19.45 7.34
CA SER A 289 -5.52 -19.56 6.06
C SER A 289 -6.53 -20.72 5.97
N GLN A 290 -6.49 -21.69 6.89
CA GLN A 290 -7.38 -22.87 6.90
C GLN A 290 -8.55 -22.76 7.89
N ILE A 291 -8.73 -21.63 8.59
CA ILE A 291 -9.90 -21.44 9.47
C ILE A 291 -11.14 -21.28 8.59
N GLU A 292 -12.07 -22.23 8.65
CA GLU A 292 -13.30 -22.21 7.84
C GLU A 292 -14.44 -21.43 8.49
N ILE A 293 -14.67 -21.68 9.79
CA ILE A 293 -15.76 -21.09 10.58
C ILE A 293 -15.34 -20.96 12.05
N PHE A 294 -15.91 -19.97 12.74
CA PHE A 294 -15.89 -19.89 14.19
C PHE A 294 -17.20 -20.44 14.74
N LYS A 295 -17.14 -21.38 15.69
CA LYS A 295 -18.34 -22.01 16.25
C LYS A 295 -19.28 -21.00 16.90
N LYS A 296 -18.73 -20.12 17.74
CA LYS A 296 -19.43 -19.01 18.42
C LYS A 296 -18.45 -17.90 18.75
N PHE A 297 -18.83 -16.66 18.48
CA PHE A 297 -18.15 -15.47 18.98
C PHE A 297 -18.80 -14.98 20.27
N SER A 298 -18.01 -14.37 21.16
CA SER A 298 -18.50 -13.76 22.40
C SER A 298 -19.29 -12.48 22.13
N ASN A 299 -20.46 -12.37 22.76
CA ASN A 299 -21.28 -11.14 22.78
C ASN A 299 -20.74 -10.08 23.77
N SER A 300 -19.51 -10.22 24.25
CA SER A 300 -18.87 -9.22 25.14
C SER A 300 -17.84 -8.35 24.40
N ILE A 301 -17.44 -8.75 23.20
CA ILE A 301 -16.41 -8.06 22.41
C ILE A 301 -17.02 -6.85 21.72
N LYS A 302 -16.34 -5.70 21.84
CA LYS A 302 -16.75 -4.43 21.23
C LYS A 302 -16.00 -4.07 19.94
N SER A 303 -14.82 -4.62 19.75
CA SER A 303 -13.97 -4.32 18.61
C SER A 303 -13.34 -5.58 18.05
N ILE A 304 -13.17 -5.61 16.72
CA ILE A 304 -12.18 -6.49 16.09
C ILE A 304 -10.91 -5.68 15.93
N GLU A 305 -9.81 -6.15 16.51
CA GLU A 305 -8.53 -5.44 16.49
C GLU A 305 -7.84 -5.50 15.12
N ASN A 306 -6.76 -4.73 14.97
CA ASN A 306 -6.02 -4.61 13.72
C ASN A 306 -5.44 -5.96 13.28
N CYS A 307 -5.56 -6.27 11.99
CA CYS A 307 -5.01 -7.46 11.35
C CYS A 307 -5.42 -8.80 11.99
N THR A 308 -6.46 -8.85 12.84
CA THR A 308 -6.79 -10.04 13.64
C THR A 308 -7.01 -11.28 12.79
N PHE A 309 -7.69 -11.18 11.65
CA PHE A 309 -8.00 -12.28 10.71
C PHE A 309 -7.37 -12.08 9.33
N TYR A 310 -6.30 -11.28 9.22
CA TYR A 310 -5.61 -11.03 7.95
C TYR A 310 -5.23 -12.35 7.24
N ARG A 311 -5.60 -12.50 5.97
CA ARG A 311 -5.40 -13.71 5.14
C ARG A 311 -5.92 -15.01 5.78
N CYS A 312 -7.06 -14.95 6.47
CA CYS A 312 -7.85 -16.15 6.77
C CYS A 312 -8.64 -16.58 5.51
N GLU A 313 -7.93 -17.09 4.51
CA GLU A 313 -8.46 -17.30 3.15
C GLU A 313 -9.64 -18.27 3.07
N SER A 314 -9.71 -19.27 3.94
CA SER A 314 -10.83 -20.25 3.98
C SER A 314 -12.03 -19.78 4.81
N LEU A 315 -11.93 -18.62 5.47
CA LEU A 315 -13.00 -18.10 6.31
C LEU A 315 -14.20 -17.76 5.43
N SER A 316 -15.28 -18.51 5.61
CA SER A 316 -16.45 -18.46 4.74
C SER A 316 -17.59 -17.68 5.39
N SER A 317 -18.35 -18.29 6.30
CA SER A 317 -19.44 -17.60 6.99
C SER A 317 -18.99 -17.10 8.37
N LEU A 318 -19.09 -15.79 8.58
CA LEU A 318 -18.87 -15.17 9.87
C LEU A 318 -20.07 -14.29 10.27
N VAL A 319 -20.66 -14.59 11.41
CA VAL A 319 -21.68 -13.75 12.04
C VAL A 319 -21.03 -13.01 13.21
N LEU A 320 -20.86 -11.71 13.05
CA LEU A 320 -20.34 -10.83 14.10
C LEU A 320 -21.44 -10.52 15.12
N PRO A 321 -21.16 -10.57 16.44
CA PRO A 321 -22.09 -10.15 17.47
C PRO A 321 -22.54 -8.69 17.32
N ASN A 322 -23.82 -8.41 17.64
CA ASN A 322 -24.40 -7.07 17.71
C ASN A 322 -23.84 -6.17 18.84
N THR A 323 -22.70 -6.54 19.42
CA THR A 323 -21.94 -5.71 20.36
C THR A 323 -20.72 -5.06 19.72
N ILE A 324 -20.36 -5.46 18.49
CA ILE A 324 -19.20 -4.91 17.79
C ILE A 324 -19.53 -3.53 17.26
N GLU A 325 -18.79 -2.54 17.75
CA GLU A 325 -18.90 -1.12 17.40
C GLU A 325 -17.79 -0.69 16.42
N TYR A 326 -16.67 -1.44 16.35
CA TYR A 326 -15.48 -1.09 15.55
C TYR A 326 -14.83 -2.31 14.87
N ILE A 327 -14.44 -2.15 13.61
CA ILE A 327 -13.64 -3.13 12.86
C ILE A 327 -12.30 -2.49 12.50
N GLY A 328 -11.20 -3.07 13.00
CA GLY A 328 -9.85 -2.53 12.92
C GLY A 328 -9.16 -2.70 11.57
N GLU A 329 -8.05 -1.99 11.42
CA GLU A 329 -7.29 -1.86 10.18
C GLU A 329 -6.86 -3.23 9.66
N SER A 330 -7.09 -3.49 8.38
CA SER A 330 -6.73 -4.76 7.71
C SER A 330 -7.24 -6.03 8.42
N SER A 331 -8.22 -5.93 9.32
CA SER A 331 -8.67 -7.02 10.19
C SER A 331 -9.11 -8.27 9.42
N PHE A 332 -9.73 -8.11 8.25
CA PHE A 332 -10.15 -9.20 7.36
C PHE A 332 -9.45 -9.17 5.99
N SER A 333 -8.45 -8.31 5.78
CA SER A 333 -7.80 -8.17 4.47
C SER A 333 -7.29 -9.51 3.93
N GLY A 334 -7.66 -9.83 2.69
CA GLY A 334 -7.34 -11.11 2.03
C GLY A 334 -8.21 -12.29 2.45
N CYS A 335 -9.34 -12.09 3.13
CA CYS A 335 -10.33 -13.15 3.36
C CYS A 335 -11.18 -13.37 2.09
N ILE A 336 -10.61 -14.09 1.13
CA ILE A 336 -11.16 -14.27 -0.23
C ILE A 336 -12.41 -15.16 -0.33
N ASN A 337 -12.90 -15.73 0.76
CA ASN A 337 -14.15 -16.51 0.79
C ASN A 337 -15.19 -15.93 1.77
N LEU A 338 -14.91 -14.76 2.36
CA LEU A 338 -15.68 -14.22 3.48
C LEU A 338 -17.04 -13.67 3.09
N GLU A 339 -18.08 -14.37 3.50
CA GLU A 339 -19.45 -13.88 3.63
C GLU A 339 -19.68 -13.37 5.06
N LEU A 340 -19.98 -12.08 5.17
CA LEU A 340 -20.13 -11.37 6.43
C LEU A 340 -21.50 -10.71 6.53
N VAL A 341 -22.15 -10.87 7.68
CA VAL A 341 -23.29 -10.02 8.07
C VAL A 341 -22.78 -8.99 9.08
N PHE A 342 -22.91 -7.71 8.71
CA PHE A 342 -22.49 -6.61 9.57
C PHE A 342 -23.44 -6.45 10.76
N PRO A 343 -22.92 -6.19 11.97
CA PRO A 343 -23.76 -6.01 13.16
C PRO A 343 -24.42 -4.63 13.18
N ASP A 344 -25.65 -4.56 13.68
CA ASP A 344 -26.45 -3.30 13.75
C ASP A 344 -25.83 -2.22 14.66
N SER A 345 -24.85 -2.59 15.48
CA SER A 345 -24.11 -1.70 16.38
C SER A 345 -22.87 -1.08 15.76
N LEU A 346 -22.49 -1.45 14.53
CA LEU A 346 -21.21 -1.07 13.93
C LEU A 346 -21.15 0.42 13.61
N ILE A 347 -20.18 1.14 14.17
CA ILE A 347 -20.02 2.59 14.01
C ILE A 347 -18.95 2.91 12.96
N GLU A 348 -17.84 2.16 12.95
CA GLU A 348 -16.69 2.45 12.10
C GLU A 348 -16.02 1.19 11.53
N ILE A 349 -15.69 1.27 10.25
CA ILE A 349 -14.85 0.31 9.52
C ILE A 349 -13.55 1.01 9.19
N ALA A 350 -12.42 0.54 9.71
CA ALA A 350 -11.12 1.16 9.52
C ALA A 350 -10.49 0.84 8.15
N ASP A 351 -9.31 1.41 7.91
CA ASP A 351 -8.59 1.32 6.64
C ASP A 351 -8.27 -0.15 6.29
N TYR A 352 -8.40 -0.50 5.01
CA TYR A 352 -8.10 -1.82 4.45
C TYR A 352 -8.83 -3.01 5.09
N SER A 353 -9.82 -2.77 5.96
CA SER A 353 -10.48 -3.80 6.80
C SER A 353 -10.91 -5.03 5.99
N PHE A 354 -11.46 -4.82 4.79
CA PHE A 354 -11.92 -5.87 3.88
C PHE A 354 -11.25 -5.81 2.52
N TYR A 355 -10.01 -5.31 2.44
CA TYR A 355 -9.26 -5.29 1.20
C TYR A 355 -9.16 -6.71 0.59
N ASN A 356 -9.49 -6.86 -0.69
CA ASN A 356 -9.46 -8.13 -1.41
C ASN A 356 -10.27 -9.25 -0.71
N CYS A 357 -11.47 -8.93 -0.24
CA CYS A 357 -12.41 -9.89 0.35
C CYS A 357 -13.54 -10.25 -0.61
N LYS A 358 -14.14 -11.43 -0.39
CA LYS A 358 -15.32 -11.88 -1.13
C LYS A 358 -16.61 -11.60 -0.37
N ILE A 359 -16.77 -10.35 0.05
CA ILE A 359 -18.01 -9.91 0.69
C ILE A 359 -19.12 -10.03 -0.34
N GLY A 360 -20.24 -10.65 0.05
CA GLY A 360 -21.29 -11.15 -0.84
C GLY A 360 -21.80 -10.15 -1.88
N LEU A 361 -22.55 -10.67 -2.85
CA LEU A 361 -23.00 -9.93 -4.05
C LEU A 361 -23.65 -8.57 -3.74
N SER A 362 -24.48 -8.51 -2.69
CA SER A 362 -25.12 -7.27 -2.22
C SER A 362 -24.55 -6.88 -0.86
N LEU A 363 -23.82 -5.76 -0.83
CA LEU A 363 -23.27 -5.19 0.39
C LEU A 363 -24.30 -4.26 1.03
N VAL A 364 -24.84 -4.65 2.18
CA VAL A 364 -25.74 -3.83 2.99
C VAL A 364 -25.01 -3.33 4.22
N LEU A 365 -24.83 -2.01 4.32
CA LEU A 365 -24.18 -1.37 5.46
C LEU A 365 -25.23 -0.91 6.49
N PRO A 366 -25.09 -1.27 7.78
CA PRO A 366 -26.07 -0.90 8.81
C PRO A 366 -26.11 0.61 9.03
N ASP A 367 -27.31 1.11 9.36
CA ASP A 367 -27.59 2.54 9.58
C ASP A 367 -26.73 3.16 10.71
N SER A 368 -26.14 2.36 11.59
CA SER A 368 -25.24 2.80 12.65
C SER A 368 -23.88 3.32 12.16
N ILE A 369 -23.45 2.97 10.94
CA ILE A 369 -22.12 3.33 10.43
C ILE A 369 -22.05 4.82 10.13
N ILE A 370 -21.00 5.45 10.64
CA ILE A 370 -20.66 6.87 10.43
C ILE A 370 -19.44 7.01 9.53
N ARG A 371 -18.46 6.09 9.66
CA ARG A 371 -17.13 6.20 9.02
C ARG A 371 -16.71 4.90 8.32
N ILE A 372 -16.20 5.04 7.10
CA ILE A 372 -15.58 3.96 6.32
C ILE A 372 -14.17 4.40 5.90
N GLY A 373 -13.17 3.61 6.25
CA GLY A 373 -11.76 3.91 6.04
C GLY A 373 -11.27 3.82 4.59
N GLU A 374 -10.01 4.20 4.40
CA GLU A 374 -9.28 4.11 3.13
C GLU A 374 -9.21 2.66 2.66
N ALA A 375 -9.52 2.43 1.38
CA ALA A 375 -9.46 1.13 0.73
C ALA A 375 -10.21 -0.01 1.47
N ALA A 376 -11.16 0.32 2.35
CA ALA A 376 -11.82 -0.64 3.22
C ALA A 376 -12.47 -1.80 2.46
N PHE A 377 -13.01 -1.54 1.26
CA PHE A 377 -13.62 -2.54 0.36
C PHE A 377 -12.90 -2.62 -0.99
N SER A 378 -11.65 -2.14 -1.09
CA SER A 378 -10.90 -2.18 -2.35
C SER A 378 -10.64 -3.62 -2.78
N LYS A 379 -10.71 -3.90 -4.08
CA LYS A 379 -10.60 -5.23 -4.69
C LYS A 379 -11.65 -6.25 -4.19
N CYS A 380 -12.78 -5.80 -3.64
CA CYS A 380 -13.92 -6.68 -3.39
C CYS A 380 -14.67 -6.97 -4.69
N LYS A 381 -14.13 -7.89 -5.50
CA LYS A 381 -14.53 -8.07 -6.89
C LYS A 381 -15.93 -8.62 -7.11
N GLU A 382 -16.53 -9.30 -6.14
CA GLU A 382 -17.86 -9.93 -6.29
C GLU A 382 -19.03 -8.99 -5.97
N ILE A 383 -18.77 -7.81 -5.38
CA ILE A 383 -19.84 -6.88 -5.03
C ILE A 383 -20.45 -6.32 -6.32
N THR A 384 -21.75 -6.53 -6.52
CA THR A 384 -22.51 -5.98 -7.65
C THR A 384 -23.35 -4.78 -7.25
N GLN A 385 -23.78 -4.71 -5.98
CA GLN A 385 -24.57 -3.59 -5.47
C GLN A 385 -24.15 -3.21 -4.06
N ILE A 386 -24.12 -1.91 -3.79
CA ILE A 386 -23.87 -1.36 -2.45
C ILE A 386 -25.08 -0.54 -2.00
N GLN A 387 -25.68 -0.95 -0.89
CA GLN A 387 -26.66 -0.15 -0.16
C GLN A 387 -25.94 0.55 1.01
N MET A 388 -25.59 1.81 0.79
CA MET A 388 -24.96 2.64 1.81
C MET A 388 -25.95 2.99 2.93
N SER A 389 -25.47 3.06 4.17
CA SER A 389 -26.23 3.64 5.28
C SER A 389 -26.48 5.13 5.04
N LYS A 390 -27.66 5.62 5.45
CA LYS A 390 -28.03 7.03 5.33
C LYS A 390 -27.25 7.96 6.26
N ASN A 391 -26.54 7.39 7.24
CA ASN A 391 -25.82 8.13 8.28
C ASN A 391 -24.30 8.22 8.01
N VAL A 392 -23.79 7.58 6.95
CA VAL A 392 -22.37 7.67 6.61
C VAL A 392 -22.02 9.12 6.29
N GLU A 393 -21.05 9.67 7.01
CA GLU A 393 -20.54 11.03 6.86
C GLU A 393 -19.18 11.05 6.16
N ILE A 394 -18.35 10.02 6.38
CA ILE A 394 -16.96 9.98 5.94
C ILE A 394 -16.68 8.66 5.22
N ILE A 395 -16.16 8.78 4.00
CA ILE A 395 -15.61 7.69 3.19
C ILE A 395 -14.13 8.00 2.93
N GLY A 396 -13.26 7.00 3.07
CA GLY A 396 -11.83 7.09 2.81
C GLY A 396 -11.47 7.02 1.33
N LYS A 397 -10.20 7.31 1.01
CA LYS A 397 -9.72 7.21 -0.38
C LYS A 397 -9.79 5.76 -0.84
N TYR A 398 -9.94 5.52 -2.14
CA TYR A 398 -9.90 4.15 -2.71
C TYR A 398 -10.93 3.15 -2.15
N THR A 399 -11.92 3.57 -1.35
CA THR A 399 -12.77 2.65 -0.56
C THR A 399 -13.39 1.52 -1.39
N PHE A 400 -13.86 1.79 -2.60
CA PHE A 400 -14.44 0.78 -3.51
C PHE A 400 -13.60 0.60 -4.79
N SER A 401 -12.33 0.99 -4.79
CA SER A 401 -11.46 0.83 -5.97
C SER A 401 -11.32 -0.64 -6.35
N TYR A 402 -11.30 -0.94 -7.64
CA TYR A 402 -11.25 -2.29 -8.20
C TYR A 402 -12.41 -3.21 -7.76
N CYS A 403 -13.58 -2.65 -7.44
CA CYS A 403 -14.83 -3.41 -7.36
C CYS A 403 -15.36 -3.63 -8.79
N GLU A 404 -14.71 -4.54 -9.52
CA GLU A 404 -14.82 -4.67 -10.97
C GLU A 404 -16.24 -5.03 -11.47
N HIS A 405 -17.05 -5.68 -10.63
CA HIS A 405 -18.43 -6.07 -10.95
C HIS A 405 -19.49 -5.16 -10.30
N LEU A 406 -19.11 -4.06 -9.64
CA LEU A 406 -20.07 -3.14 -9.03
C LEU A 406 -20.88 -2.46 -10.13
N GLU A 407 -22.19 -2.71 -10.19
CA GLU A 407 -23.13 -2.18 -11.19
C GLU A 407 -23.82 -0.90 -10.73
N SER A 408 -24.18 -0.82 -9.45
CA SER A 408 -24.89 0.34 -8.90
C SER A 408 -24.57 0.63 -7.43
N ILE A 409 -24.67 1.90 -7.05
CA ILE A 409 -24.51 2.36 -5.67
C ILE A 409 -25.37 3.58 -5.36
N THR A 410 -26.08 3.55 -4.22
CA THR A 410 -26.71 4.74 -3.64
C THR A 410 -25.83 5.28 -2.52
N LEU A 411 -25.39 6.53 -2.63
CA LEU A 411 -24.57 7.20 -1.62
C LEU A 411 -25.43 7.83 -0.51
N SER A 412 -24.86 7.95 0.68
CA SER A 412 -25.48 8.67 1.80
C SER A 412 -25.73 10.14 1.47
N GLY A 413 -26.89 10.65 1.88
CA GLY A 413 -27.24 12.06 1.75
C GLY A 413 -26.37 13.03 2.57
N ASN A 414 -25.60 12.52 3.53
CA ASN A 414 -24.73 13.32 4.40
C ASN A 414 -23.30 13.50 3.85
N ILE A 415 -22.94 12.79 2.77
CA ILE A 415 -21.60 12.87 2.19
C ILE A 415 -21.45 14.20 1.42
N THR A 416 -20.46 15.00 1.82
CA THR A 416 -20.13 16.27 1.14
C THR A 416 -19.02 16.12 0.10
N THR A 417 -18.21 15.06 0.20
CA THR A 417 -17.04 14.82 -0.66
C THR A 417 -16.94 13.34 -1.01
N ILE A 418 -16.88 13.00 -2.29
CA ILE A 418 -16.42 11.68 -2.72
C ILE A 418 -14.89 11.73 -2.85
N PRO A 419 -14.15 10.91 -2.08
CA PRO A 419 -12.71 11.00 -1.94
C PRO A 419 -11.96 10.45 -3.17
N ARG A 420 -10.65 10.74 -3.23
CA ARG A 420 -9.76 10.34 -4.33
C ARG A 420 -9.93 8.85 -4.66
N ALA A 421 -10.13 8.57 -5.95
CA ALA A 421 -10.14 7.22 -6.50
C ALA A 421 -11.13 6.24 -5.84
N CYS A 422 -12.22 6.74 -5.25
CA CYS A 422 -13.20 5.93 -4.53
C CYS A 422 -13.73 4.75 -5.36
N PHE A 423 -14.00 4.95 -6.66
CA PHE A 423 -14.52 3.95 -7.61
C PHE A 423 -13.54 3.68 -8.76
N TYR A 424 -12.24 3.85 -8.52
CA TYR A 424 -11.21 3.62 -9.54
C TYR A 424 -11.28 2.19 -10.10
N ASN A 425 -11.34 2.03 -11.42
CA ASN A 425 -11.49 0.74 -12.12
C ASN A 425 -12.75 -0.07 -11.72
N CYS A 426 -13.88 0.59 -11.45
CA CYS A 426 -15.19 -0.07 -11.37
C CYS A 426 -15.83 -0.17 -12.75
N PHE A 427 -15.34 -1.09 -13.58
CA PHE A 427 -15.70 -1.16 -15.01
C PHE A 427 -17.19 -1.38 -15.28
N ALA A 428 -17.84 -2.18 -14.43
CA ALA A 428 -19.26 -2.52 -14.53
C ALA A 428 -20.20 -1.43 -13.98
N LEU A 429 -19.68 -0.35 -13.39
CA LEU A 429 -20.51 0.65 -12.72
C LEU A 429 -21.35 1.40 -13.74
N GLU A 430 -22.66 1.14 -13.75
CA GLU A 430 -23.63 1.72 -14.68
C GLU A 430 -24.32 2.93 -14.10
N SER A 431 -24.62 2.93 -12.80
CA SER A 431 -25.38 4.00 -12.16
C SER A 431 -24.90 4.30 -10.74
N ILE A 432 -25.08 5.55 -10.34
CA ILE A 432 -24.82 6.03 -8.99
C ILE A 432 -26.06 6.81 -8.56
N GLU A 433 -26.29 6.97 -7.27
CA GLU A 433 -27.23 7.97 -6.77
C GLU A 433 -26.50 8.88 -5.80
N PHE A 434 -26.36 10.15 -6.17
CA PHE A 434 -25.62 11.12 -5.36
C PHE A 434 -26.48 11.68 -4.22
N GLY A 435 -25.85 11.93 -3.08
CA GLY A 435 -26.46 12.67 -1.98
C GLY A 435 -26.68 14.16 -2.33
N LYS A 436 -27.79 14.74 -1.86
CA LYS A 436 -28.15 16.15 -2.12
C LYS A 436 -27.20 17.20 -1.53
N GLN A 437 -26.27 16.80 -0.67
CA GLN A 437 -25.28 17.68 -0.02
C GLN A 437 -23.89 17.61 -0.66
N LEU A 438 -23.73 16.85 -1.74
CA LEU A 438 -22.42 16.64 -2.38
C LEU A 438 -21.89 17.96 -2.94
N ARG A 439 -20.67 18.34 -2.53
CA ARG A 439 -19.96 19.55 -2.98
C ARG A 439 -18.71 19.24 -3.80
N ARG A 440 -18.09 18.07 -3.60
CA ARG A 440 -16.78 17.76 -4.19
C ARG A 440 -16.69 16.32 -4.69
N ILE A 441 -16.18 16.14 -5.90
CA ILE A 441 -15.73 14.86 -6.45
C ILE A 441 -14.21 14.97 -6.62
N GLU A 442 -13.43 14.20 -5.88
CA GLU A 442 -11.97 14.31 -5.87
C GLU A 442 -11.31 13.54 -7.04
N ASN A 443 -9.98 13.65 -7.12
CA ASN A 443 -9.20 13.15 -8.24
C ASN A 443 -9.41 11.64 -8.52
N GLY A 444 -9.58 11.28 -9.79
CA GLY A 444 -9.66 9.90 -10.27
C GLY A 444 -10.85 9.10 -9.73
N THR A 445 -11.87 9.75 -9.15
CA THR A 445 -12.98 9.08 -8.46
C THR A 445 -13.65 7.99 -9.30
N PHE A 446 -13.96 8.26 -10.57
CA PHE A 446 -14.57 7.33 -11.53
C PHE A 446 -13.62 6.96 -12.67
N PHE A 447 -12.31 6.98 -12.41
CA PHE A 447 -11.32 6.59 -13.41
C PHE A 447 -11.63 5.17 -13.91
N ASN A 448 -11.78 5.02 -15.22
CA ASN A 448 -12.04 3.75 -15.91
C ASN A 448 -13.40 3.10 -15.56
N CYS A 449 -14.39 3.88 -15.14
CA CYS A 449 -15.79 3.42 -15.06
C CYS A 449 -16.41 3.41 -16.46
N THR A 450 -16.03 2.44 -17.28
CA THR A 450 -16.35 2.42 -18.73
C THR A 450 -17.84 2.33 -19.03
N ASN A 451 -18.63 1.68 -18.15
CA ASN A 451 -20.07 1.48 -18.31
C ASN A 451 -20.93 2.56 -17.63
N LEU A 452 -20.31 3.60 -17.06
CA LEU A 452 -21.03 4.63 -16.33
C LEU A 452 -21.94 5.42 -17.29
N LEU A 453 -23.23 5.12 -17.22
CA LEU A 453 -24.28 5.90 -17.84
C LEU A 453 -24.40 7.18 -17.02
N PHE A 454 -24.25 8.33 -17.68
CA PHE A 454 -24.35 9.58 -16.96
C PHE A 454 -25.80 9.87 -16.59
N PHE A 455 -25.98 10.27 -15.35
CA PHE A 455 -27.19 10.87 -14.82
C PHE A 455 -26.77 12.12 -14.03
N GLU A 456 -27.68 13.09 -13.92
CA GLU A 456 -27.44 14.46 -13.49
C GLU A 456 -26.46 14.60 -12.30
N LEU A 457 -25.37 15.36 -12.51
CA LEU A 457 -24.51 15.78 -11.40
C LEU A 457 -25.28 16.69 -10.43
N PRO A 458 -25.03 16.59 -9.11
CA PRO A 458 -25.77 17.39 -8.13
C PRO A 458 -25.58 18.88 -8.38
N GLY A 459 -26.67 19.65 -8.39
CA GLY A 459 -26.63 21.11 -8.56
C GLY A 459 -25.81 21.84 -7.49
N THR A 460 -25.51 21.20 -6.36
CA THR A 460 -24.65 21.72 -5.27
C THR A 460 -23.15 21.51 -5.48
N LEU A 461 -22.74 20.82 -6.55
CA LEU A 461 -21.36 20.46 -6.80
C LEU A 461 -20.51 21.70 -7.16
N GLU A 462 -19.42 21.89 -6.43
CA GLU A 462 -18.50 23.04 -6.56
C GLU A 462 -17.16 22.63 -7.19
N HIS A 463 -16.77 21.37 -7.06
CA HIS A 463 -15.44 20.89 -7.45
C HIS A 463 -15.49 19.49 -8.08
N ILE A 464 -14.77 19.36 -9.22
CA ILE A 464 -14.50 18.10 -9.91
C ILE A 464 -12.98 17.98 -10.07
N GLY A 465 -12.41 16.90 -9.55
CA GLY A 465 -10.97 16.65 -9.51
C GLY A 465 -10.35 16.22 -10.84
N ASP A 466 -9.02 16.16 -10.85
CA ASP A 466 -8.25 15.67 -12.01
C ASP A 466 -8.62 14.21 -12.30
N PHE A 467 -8.74 13.84 -13.58
CA PHE A 467 -9.09 12.49 -14.02
C PHE A 467 -10.41 11.93 -13.48
N ALA A 468 -11.31 12.77 -12.93
CA ALA A 468 -12.48 12.28 -12.19
C ALA A 468 -13.37 11.33 -13.00
N PHE A 469 -13.53 11.57 -14.31
CA PHE A 469 -14.30 10.74 -15.24
C PHE A 469 -13.42 10.21 -16.40
N TYR A 470 -12.13 9.99 -16.15
CA TYR A 470 -11.21 9.47 -17.17
C TYR A 470 -11.69 8.11 -17.68
N ASN A 471 -11.77 7.96 -19.01
CA ASN A 471 -12.20 6.76 -19.72
C ASN A 471 -13.61 6.25 -19.34
N CYS A 472 -14.54 7.16 -19.03
CA CYS A 472 -15.97 6.84 -18.89
C CYS A 472 -16.63 6.85 -20.27
N GLN A 473 -16.61 5.70 -20.96
CA GLN A 473 -16.87 5.61 -22.40
C GLN A 473 -18.34 5.71 -22.80
N THR A 474 -19.27 5.44 -21.88
CA THR A 474 -20.71 5.32 -22.16
C THR A 474 -21.53 6.57 -21.81
N ILE A 475 -20.93 7.55 -21.13
CA ILE A 475 -21.51 8.87 -20.90
C ILE A 475 -21.89 9.49 -22.26
N ASP A 476 -23.18 9.80 -22.46
CA ASP A 476 -23.75 10.30 -23.73
C ASP A 476 -24.05 11.81 -23.71
N TYR A 477 -24.50 12.35 -22.57
CA TYR A 477 -24.63 13.79 -22.32
C TYR A 477 -24.11 14.13 -20.92
N VAL A 478 -23.62 15.37 -20.74
CA VAL A 478 -23.19 15.85 -19.43
C VAL A 478 -23.62 17.30 -19.22
N THR A 479 -24.29 17.56 -18.10
CA THR A 479 -24.54 18.92 -17.61
C THR A 479 -23.67 19.18 -16.38
N ILE A 480 -22.72 20.10 -16.51
CA ILE A 480 -21.85 20.48 -15.40
C ILE A 480 -22.56 21.52 -14.52
N PRO A 481 -22.62 21.32 -13.19
CA PRO A 481 -23.34 22.23 -12.28
C PRO A 481 -22.81 23.67 -12.26
N GLU A 482 -23.71 24.64 -12.05
CA GLU A 482 -23.44 26.08 -12.13
C GLU A 482 -22.39 26.63 -11.14
N PHE A 483 -22.10 25.92 -10.05
CA PHE A 483 -21.07 26.33 -9.09
C PHE A 483 -19.66 25.85 -9.46
N VAL A 484 -19.51 24.97 -10.45
CA VAL A 484 -18.20 24.51 -10.92
C VAL A 484 -17.51 25.61 -11.72
N THR A 485 -16.36 26.08 -11.24
CA THR A 485 -15.60 27.17 -11.88
C THR A 485 -14.44 26.69 -12.75
N GLU A 486 -14.07 25.41 -12.69
CA GLU A 486 -12.93 24.85 -13.40
C GLU A 486 -13.19 23.39 -13.76
N ILE A 487 -12.91 23.02 -15.02
CA ILE A 487 -12.74 21.63 -15.46
C ILE A 487 -11.24 21.36 -15.44
N ARG A 488 -10.83 20.34 -14.70
CA ARG A 488 -9.41 20.10 -14.39
C ARG A 488 -8.74 19.12 -15.36
N TYR A 489 -7.46 18.84 -15.11
CA TYR A 489 -6.62 17.99 -15.95
C TYR A 489 -7.28 16.64 -16.26
N SER A 490 -7.41 16.31 -17.55
CA SER A 490 -7.93 15.03 -18.05
C SER A 490 -9.29 14.59 -17.47
N THR A 491 -10.14 15.52 -17.03
CA THR A 491 -11.38 15.20 -16.30
C THR A 491 -12.30 14.24 -17.07
N PHE A 492 -12.52 14.47 -18.36
CA PHE A 492 -13.38 13.69 -19.27
C PHE A 492 -12.58 13.07 -20.43
N TYR A 493 -11.32 12.73 -20.18
CA TYR A 493 -10.46 12.11 -21.19
C TYR A 493 -11.06 10.77 -21.64
N LYS A 494 -11.17 10.53 -22.96
CA LYS A 494 -11.78 9.32 -23.57
C LYS A 494 -13.24 9.07 -23.16
N CYS A 495 -14.02 10.11 -22.89
CA CYS A 495 -15.48 9.99 -22.84
C CYS A 495 -16.05 9.95 -24.26
N ILE A 496 -15.90 8.80 -24.93
CA ILE A 496 -16.07 8.69 -26.39
C ILE A 496 -17.50 8.92 -26.87
N SER A 497 -18.52 8.57 -26.09
CA SER A 497 -19.94 8.68 -26.46
C SER A 497 -20.56 10.03 -26.18
N VAL A 498 -19.84 10.96 -25.53
CA VAL A 498 -20.38 12.28 -25.18
C VAL A 498 -20.70 13.05 -26.45
N SER A 499 -21.99 13.29 -26.69
CA SER A 499 -22.51 13.98 -27.87
C SER A 499 -22.89 15.44 -27.57
N ASP A 500 -23.40 15.70 -26.37
CA ASP A 500 -23.75 17.03 -25.86
C ASP A 500 -23.07 17.30 -24.51
N PHE A 501 -22.53 18.51 -24.35
CA PHE A 501 -21.81 18.93 -23.17
C PHE A 501 -22.18 20.37 -22.80
N THR A 502 -22.91 20.53 -21.69
CA THR A 502 -23.29 21.84 -21.18
C THR A 502 -22.29 22.34 -20.13
N LEU A 503 -21.56 23.41 -20.47
CA LEU A 503 -20.64 24.12 -19.59
C LEU A 503 -21.40 25.15 -18.72
N PRO A 504 -21.03 25.33 -17.43
CA PRO A 504 -21.74 26.24 -16.55
C PRO A 504 -21.38 27.70 -16.86
N SER A 505 -22.30 28.62 -16.58
CA SER A 505 -22.12 30.04 -16.91
C SER A 505 -20.91 30.70 -16.22
N LYS A 506 -20.55 30.22 -15.02
CA LYS A 506 -19.45 30.72 -14.18
C LYS A 506 -18.10 30.04 -14.42
N LEU A 507 -18.00 29.15 -15.41
CA LEU A 507 -16.75 28.46 -15.71
C LEU A 507 -15.65 29.44 -16.11
N ARG A 508 -14.46 29.30 -15.50
CA ARG A 508 -13.28 30.12 -15.77
C ARG A 508 -12.21 29.36 -16.54
N LYS A 509 -12.04 28.06 -16.33
CA LYS A 509 -10.92 27.31 -16.92
C LYS A 509 -11.32 25.92 -17.40
N ILE A 510 -10.78 25.55 -18.56
CA ILE A 510 -10.76 24.17 -19.06
C ILE A 510 -9.29 23.73 -19.06
N GLY A 511 -8.95 22.71 -18.28
CA GLY A 511 -7.59 22.23 -18.10
C GLY A 511 -7.08 21.37 -19.26
N ASP A 512 -5.80 21.02 -19.20
CA ASP A 512 -5.16 20.22 -20.25
C ASP A 512 -5.82 18.84 -20.38
N TYR A 513 -5.93 18.35 -21.62
CA TYR A 513 -6.48 17.04 -21.98
C TYR A 513 -7.93 16.77 -21.50
N SER A 514 -8.66 17.79 -21.02
CA SER A 514 -9.96 17.63 -20.33
C SER A 514 -11.00 16.83 -21.12
N PHE A 515 -11.08 17.02 -22.42
CA PHE A 515 -12.02 16.38 -23.35
C PHE A 515 -11.29 15.60 -24.44
N TYR A 516 -10.05 15.21 -24.20
CA TYR A 516 -9.24 14.48 -25.18
C TYR A 516 -9.96 13.21 -25.64
N ARG A 517 -10.14 13.01 -26.95
CA ARG A 517 -10.90 11.89 -27.55
C ARG A 517 -12.37 11.79 -27.10
N CYS A 518 -13.06 12.90 -26.87
CA CYS A 518 -14.54 12.91 -26.86
C CYS A 518 -15.05 12.84 -28.31
N SER A 519 -15.09 11.63 -28.87
CA SER A 519 -15.22 11.44 -30.33
C SER A 519 -16.59 11.80 -30.88
N GLU A 520 -17.64 11.69 -30.08
CA GLU A 520 -19.01 11.99 -30.48
C GLU A 520 -19.44 13.45 -30.27
N LEU A 521 -18.59 14.28 -29.64
CA LEU A 521 -18.93 15.66 -29.32
C LEU A 521 -19.11 16.47 -30.60
N GLN A 522 -20.31 16.99 -30.85
CA GLN A 522 -20.63 17.67 -32.12
C GLN A 522 -20.43 19.19 -32.03
N SER A 523 -20.76 19.78 -30.90
CA SER A 523 -20.61 21.22 -30.68
C SER A 523 -20.26 21.54 -29.23
N ILE A 524 -19.72 22.74 -29.01
CA ILE A 524 -19.43 23.23 -27.66
C ILE A 524 -19.71 24.73 -27.55
N VAL A 525 -20.33 25.13 -26.45
CA VAL A 525 -20.59 26.53 -26.11
C VAL A 525 -19.60 27.02 -25.06
N LEU A 526 -18.67 27.89 -25.46
CA LEU A 526 -17.69 28.50 -24.55
C LEU A 526 -18.34 29.62 -23.74
N PRO A 527 -18.43 29.50 -22.39
CA PRO A 527 -19.25 30.39 -21.57
C PRO A 527 -18.61 31.77 -21.35
N LYS A 528 -19.44 32.72 -20.91
CA LYS A 528 -19.13 34.14 -20.76
C LYS A 528 -17.89 34.46 -19.94
N HIS A 529 -17.65 33.70 -18.87
CA HIS A 529 -16.59 33.96 -17.91
C HIS A 529 -15.34 33.11 -18.12
N LEU A 530 -15.25 32.38 -19.23
CA LEU A 530 -14.08 31.56 -19.54
C LEU A 530 -12.83 32.44 -19.71
N GLU A 531 -11.72 32.02 -19.13
CA GLU A 531 -10.43 32.71 -19.07
C GLU A 531 -9.32 31.94 -19.80
N SER A 532 -9.37 30.61 -19.86
CA SER A 532 -8.33 29.79 -20.51
C SER A 532 -8.80 28.40 -20.95
N ILE A 533 -8.17 27.87 -22.01
CA ILE A 533 -8.31 26.49 -22.49
C ILE A 533 -6.92 25.87 -22.61
N GLY A 534 -6.69 24.77 -21.88
CA GLY A 534 -5.39 24.11 -21.74
C GLY A 534 -4.95 23.26 -22.94
N GLU A 535 -3.73 22.72 -22.84
CA GLU A 535 -3.08 21.91 -23.87
C GLU A 535 -3.97 20.71 -24.25
N LYS A 536 -4.20 20.50 -25.55
CA LYS A 536 -4.95 19.35 -26.10
C LYS A 536 -6.32 19.14 -25.45
N ALA A 537 -6.95 20.19 -24.92
CA ALA A 537 -8.23 20.08 -24.21
C ALA A 537 -9.31 19.34 -25.00
N PHE A 538 -9.47 19.60 -26.30
CA PHE A 538 -10.43 18.96 -27.21
C PHE A 538 -9.72 18.14 -28.32
N TYR A 539 -8.53 17.63 -28.04
CA TYR A 539 -7.73 16.93 -29.05
C TYR A 539 -8.40 15.62 -29.48
N LYS A 540 -8.44 15.34 -30.79
CA LYS A 540 -9.14 14.16 -31.37
C LYS A 540 -10.64 14.09 -31.05
N CYS A 541 -11.32 15.22 -30.89
CA CYS A 541 -12.79 15.28 -30.92
C CYS A 541 -13.27 15.22 -32.38
N TYR A 542 -13.35 14.00 -32.91
CA TYR A 542 -13.47 13.80 -34.37
C TYR A 542 -14.76 14.38 -34.98
N ARG A 543 -15.88 14.36 -34.26
CA ARG A 543 -17.17 14.89 -34.73
C ARG A 543 -17.42 16.37 -34.39
N LEU A 544 -16.48 17.05 -33.71
CA LEU A 544 -16.66 18.45 -33.32
C LEU A 544 -16.70 19.32 -34.57
N ASN A 545 -17.90 19.81 -34.91
CA ASN A 545 -18.17 20.56 -36.13
C ASN A 545 -18.35 22.06 -35.89
N SER A 546 -18.83 22.44 -34.70
CA SER A 546 -19.22 23.82 -34.39
C SER A 546 -18.74 24.27 -33.03
N ILE A 547 -18.25 25.50 -32.95
CA ILE A 547 -17.92 26.17 -31.67
C ILE A 547 -18.72 27.47 -31.56
N TYR A 548 -19.41 27.62 -30.43
CA TYR A 548 -20.18 28.80 -30.07
C TYR A 548 -19.39 29.59 -29.02
N VAL A 549 -18.88 30.76 -29.38
CA VAL A 549 -18.02 31.60 -28.54
C VAL A 549 -18.87 32.70 -27.89
N ASN A 550 -19.11 32.58 -26.59
CA ASN A 550 -19.91 33.54 -25.80
C ASN A 550 -19.07 34.31 -24.76
N THR A 551 -17.75 34.37 -24.91
CA THR A 551 -16.82 34.98 -23.93
C THR A 551 -16.97 36.50 -23.82
N ALA A 552 -16.88 37.07 -22.61
CA ALA A 552 -16.95 38.52 -22.37
C ALA A 552 -15.61 39.27 -22.54
N LYS A 553 -14.53 38.54 -22.79
CA LYS A 553 -13.18 39.10 -23.01
C LYS A 553 -12.48 38.28 -24.10
N ASP A 554 -11.53 38.91 -24.76
CA ASP A 554 -10.59 38.21 -25.63
C ASP A 554 -9.70 37.29 -24.76
N ILE A 555 -9.73 35.97 -25.04
CA ILE A 555 -8.91 34.96 -24.38
C ILE A 555 -7.98 34.23 -25.35
N THR A 556 -7.72 34.82 -26.53
CA THR A 556 -6.96 34.21 -27.63
C THR A 556 -5.60 33.69 -27.16
N GLU A 557 -4.87 34.47 -26.35
CA GLU A 557 -3.53 34.10 -25.87
C GLU A 557 -3.57 32.98 -24.81
N GLN A 558 -4.73 32.76 -24.18
CA GLN A 558 -4.96 31.78 -23.11
C GLN A 558 -5.58 30.47 -23.64
N ILE A 559 -5.81 30.37 -24.95
CA ILE A 559 -6.17 29.13 -25.62
C ILE A 559 -4.88 28.52 -26.20
N ASP A 560 -4.54 27.31 -25.76
CA ASP A 560 -3.38 26.61 -26.30
C ASP A 560 -3.61 26.20 -27.77
N ASN A 561 -2.58 26.34 -28.61
CA ASN A 561 -2.64 26.05 -30.05
C ASN A 561 -3.03 24.59 -30.37
N SER A 562 -2.77 23.67 -29.44
CA SER A 562 -3.02 22.25 -29.64
C SER A 562 -4.44 21.84 -29.23
N SER A 563 -5.20 22.73 -28.56
CA SER A 563 -6.51 22.45 -27.94
C SER A 563 -7.47 21.71 -28.85
N PHE A 564 -7.56 22.11 -30.12
CA PHE A 564 -8.50 21.56 -31.11
C PHE A 564 -7.82 20.74 -32.21
N THR A 565 -6.60 20.26 -31.99
CA THR A 565 -5.87 19.49 -33.03
C THR A 565 -6.54 18.14 -33.29
N PHE A 566 -6.62 17.73 -34.57
CA PHE A 566 -7.31 16.53 -35.05
C PHE A 566 -8.83 16.52 -34.81
N CYS A 567 -9.47 17.69 -34.74
CA CYS A 567 -10.93 17.82 -34.86
C CYS A 567 -11.31 17.90 -36.34
N ASN A 568 -11.38 16.75 -37.00
CA ASN A 568 -11.41 16.69 -38.47
C ASN A 568 -12.71 17.22 -39.10
N SER A 569 -13.81 17.29 -38.35
CA SER A 569 -15.10 17.81 -38.81
C SER A 569 -15.31 19.29 -38.52
N PHE A 570 -14.33 19.99 -37.95
CA PHE A 570 -14.52 21.35 -37.46
C PHE A 570 -14.61 22.38 -38.59
N ALA A 571 -15.82 22.91 -38.85
CA ALA A 571 -16.10 23.76 -40.00
C ALA A 571 -16.75 25.12 -39.65
N HIS A 572 -17.43 25.24 -38.51
CA HIS A 572 -18.26 26.40 -38.20
C HIS A 572 -17.89 27.09 -36.88
N ILE A 573 -17.71 28.41 -36.91
CA ILE A 573 -17.49 29.23 -35.71
C ILE A 573 -18.56 30.30 -35.61
N TYR A 574 -19.19 30.39 -34.44
CA TYR A 574 -20.24 31.36 -34.15
C TYR A 574 -19.83 32.23 -32.95
N PHE A 575 -19.96 33.55 -33.08
CA PHE A 575 -19.63 34.52 -32.02
C PHE A 575 -20.89 35.25 -31.55
N PHE A 576 -21.13 35.29 -30.22
CA PHE A 576 -22.40 35.82 -29.66
C PHE A 576 -22.26 36.96 -28.64
N ASN A 577 -21.06 37.35 -28.20
CA ASN A 577 -20.91 38.32 -27.10
C ASN A 577 -19.80 39.35 -27.30
N VAL A 578 -19.84 40.38 -26.45
CA VAL A 578 -18.99 41.57 -26.47
C VAL A 578 -17.62 41.22 -25.90
N GLY A 579 -16.68 40.93 -26.81
CA GLY A 579 -15.32 40.53 -26.51
C GLY A 579 -14.90 39.44 -27.49
N LEU A 580 -14.47 39.83 -28.69
CA LEU A 580 -14.01 38.86 -29.69
C LEU A 580 -12.76 38.15 -29.14
N CYS A 581 -12.93 36.90 -28.77
CA CYS A 581 -11.82 35.98 -28.61
C CYS A 581 -11.62 35.28 -29.95
N MET A 582 -10.57 35.62 -30.69
CA MET A 582 -10.20 34.75 -31.80
C MET A 582 -9.75 33.41 -31.24
N LEU A 583 -10.25 32.31 -31.77
CA LEU A 583 -9.69 31.02 -31.39
C LEU A 583 -8.26 30.99 -31.93
N ARG A 584 -7.27 30.82 -31.05
CA ARG A 584 -5.89 30.63 -31.46
C ARG A 584 -5.77 29.23 -32.05
N MET A 585 -5.79 29.17 -33.37
CA MET A 585 -5.90 27.92 -34.11
C MET A 585 -4.60 27.62 -34.84
N ASN A 586 -4.21 26.34 -34.88
CA ASN A 586 -3.11 25.91 -35.72
C ASN A 586 -3.50 26.00 -37.20
N LYS A 587 -2.49 26.03 -38.09
CA LYS A 587 -2.71 26.17 -39.55
C LYS A 587 -3.65 25.08 -40.12
N THR A 588 -3.55 23.85 -39.62
CA THR A 588 -4.39 22.74 -40.07
C THR A 588 -5.87 23.02 -39.81
N LEU A 589 -6.19 23.60 -38.66
CA LEU A 589 -7.56 23.90 -38.26
C LEU A 589 -8.12 25.11 -39.00
N CYS A 590 -7.31 26.15 -39.22
CA CYS A 590 -7.73 27.30 -40.03
C CYS A 590 -8.10 26.88 -41.47
N ASN A 591 -7.48 25.82 -42.00
CA ASN A 591 -7.82 25.27 -43.30
C ASN A 591 -9.15 24.50 -43.33
N GLN A 592 -9.75 24.18 -42.18
CA GLN A 592 -11.00 23.42 -42.09
C GLN A 592 -12.22 24.33 -41.91
N ILE A 593 -12.03 25.60 -41.52
CA ILE A 593 -13.13 26.53 -41.28
C ILE A 593 -13.74 27.00 -42.59
N GLU A 594 -15.02 26.70 -42.78
CA GLU A 594 -15.83 27.06 -43.94
C GLU A 594 -16.80 28.21 -43.64
N THR A 595 -17.26 28.32 -42.39
CA THR A 595 -18.29 29.29 -41.99
C THR A 595 -17.86 30.06 -40.76
N ILE A 596 -17.98 31.39 -40.82
CA ILE A 596 -17.84 32.26 -39.65
C ILE A 596 -19.08 33.15 -39.54
N THR A 597 -19.72 33.11 -38.39
CA THR A 597 -20.88 33.97 -38.08
C THR A 597 -20.55 34.87 -36.88
N PHE A 598 -20.64 36.17 -37.10
CA PHE A 598 -20.65 37.17 -36.04
C PHE A 598 -22.10 37.58 -35.78
N ASP A 599 -22.59 37.27 -34.59
CA ASP A 599 -23.92 37.61 -34.16
C ASP A 599 -23.87 38.28 -32.79
N VAL A 600 -23.41 39.52 -32.77
CA VAL A 600 -22.98 40.20 -31.54
C VAL A 600 -23.71 41.53 -31.40
N GLU A 601 -24.30 41.79 -30.22
CA GLU A 601 -25.04 43.03 -29.94
C GLU A 601 -24.20 44.30 -30.22
N LYS A 602 -22.92 44.29 -29.81
CA LYS A 602 -21.97 45.40 -30.00
C LYS A 602 -20.63 44.92 -30.53
N LEU A 603 -20.41 45.09 -31.84
CA LEU A 603 -19.17 44.77 -32.52
C LEU A 603 -18.41 46.05 -32.92
N GLN A 604 -17.29 46.36 -32.24
CA GLN A 604 -16.47 47.55 -32.55
C GLN A 604 -15.37 47.29 -33.59
N TYR A 605 -14.86 46.06 -33.63
CA TYR A 605 -13.74 45.65 -34.46
C TYR A 605 -13.92 44.17 -34.80
N ILE A 606 -13.50 43.75 -35.99
CA ILE A 606 -13.33 42.34 -36.36
C ILE A 606 -11.89 42.16 -36.86
N PRO A 607 -11.14 41.19 -36.31
CA PRO A 607 -9.80 40.88 -36.79
C PRO A 607 -9.83 40.29 -38.21
N THR A 608 -8.70 40.40 -38.91
CA THR A 608 -8.60 39.87 -40.29
C THR A 608 -8.77 38.35 -40.30
N LEU A 609 -9.60 37.88 -41.22
CA LEU A 609 -9.93 36.47 -41.48
C LEU A 609 -9.12 35.89 -42.65
N ASN A 610 -8.08 36.58 -43.11
CA ASN A 610 -7.18 36.14 -44.19
C ASN A 610 -6.40 34.86 -43.91
N HIS A 611 -6.44 34.34 -42.68
CA HIS A 611 -5.83 33.06 -42.30
C HIS A 611 -6.76 31.86 -42.55
N PHE A 612 -7.99 32.06 -43.03
CA PHE A 612 -8.98 31.02 -43.33
C PHE A 612 -9.11 30.82 -44.85
N PRO A 613 -8.22 30.03 -45.49
CA PRO A 613 -8.18 29.93 -46.95
C PRO A 613 -9.40 29.21 -47.56
N HIS A 614 -10.18 28.49 -46.75
CA HIS A 614 -11.37 27.74 -47.18
C HIS A 614 -12.69 28.37 -46.76
N LEU A 615 -12.67 29.60 -46.23
CA LEU A 615 -13.88 30.31 -45.83
C LEU A 615 -14.80 30.52 -47.04
N SER A 616 -15.99 29.93 -47.03
CA SER A 616 -17.01 30.02 -48.09
C SER A 616 -18.23 30.84 -47.66
N TYR A 617 -18.41 31.06 -46.35
CA TYR A 617 -19.52 31.83 -45.83
C TYR A 617 -19.11 32.72 -44.64
N LEU A 618 -19.42 34.00 -44.75
CA LEU A 618 -19.29 34.98 -43.68
C LEU A 618 -20.63 35.67 -43.43
N LYS A 619 -21.11 35.63 -42.18
CA LYS A 619 -22.28 36.40 -41.74
C LYS A 619 -21.89 37.39 -40.65
N ILE A 620 -22.36 38.63 -40.75
CA ILE A 620 -22.15 39.68 -39.75
C ILE A 620 -23.50 40.31 -39.39
N ARG A 621 -23.86 40.22 -38.12
CA ARG A 621 -25.04 40.85 -37.49
C ARG A 621 -24.60 41.59 -36.23
N SER A 622 -24.98 42.87 -36.14
CA SER A 622 -24.61 43.81 -35.05
C SER A 622 -25.55 45.02 -35.02
N VAL A 623 -25.64 45.71 -33.89
CA VAL A 623 -26.48 46.92 -33.72
C VAL A 623 -25.72 48.23 -33.98
N MET A 624 -24.41 48.20 -34.24
CA MET A 624 -23.58 49.43 -34.32
C MET A 624 -23.08 49.80 -35.71
N ASN A 625 -23.22 51.09 -36.07
CA ASN A 625 -22.74 51.69 -37.33
C ASN A 625 -21.25 52.07 -37.34
N SER A 626 -20.44 51.64 -36.36
CA SER A 626 -19.04 52.09 -36.21
C SER A 626 -18.00 51.11 -36.77
N LEU A 627 -18.41 49.93 -37.24
CA LEU A 627 -17.50 48.88 -37.70
C LEU A 627 -16.75 49.31 -38.97
N ILE A 628 -15.42 49.06 -39.01
CA ILE A 628 -14.58 49.25 -40.19
C ILE A 628 -14.02 47.90 -40.62
N ILE A 629 -14.32 47.47 -41.85
CA ILE A 629 -13.69 46.29 -42.47
C ILE A 629 -12.45 46.78 -43.22
N GLN A 630 -11.28 46.37 -42.73
CA GLN A 630 -9.97 46.83 -43.23
C GLN A 630 -9.54 46.11 -44.52
N ASN A 631 -8.49 46.60 -45.19
CA ASN A 631 -7.86 45.92 -46.30
C ASN A 631 -7.30 44.54 -45.87
N ASN A 632 -7.23 43.59 -46.80
CA ASN A 632 -6.79 42.20 -46.56
C ASN A 632 -7.61 41.50 -45.46
N PHE A 633 -8.91 41.83 -45.37
CA PHE A 633 -9.79 41.25 -44.35
C PHE A 633 -10.03 39.77 -44.61
N ILE A 634 -10.29 39.34 -45.84
CA ILE A 634 -10.41 37.92 -46.21
C ILE A 634 -9.48 37.65 -47.40
N SER A 635 -8.92 36.46 -47.44
CA SER A 635 -8.18 35.93 -48.58
C SER A 635 -8.51 34.45 -48.71
N THR A 636 -9.29 34.09 -49.73
CA THR A 636 -9.75 32.73 -50.00
C THR A 636 -9.86 32.51 -51.50
N ASP A 637 -9.59 31.27 -51.93
CA ASP A 637 -9.82 30.81 -53.30
C ASP A 637 -11.19 30.13 -53.47
N GLN A 638 -11.96 29.95 -52.38
CA GLN A 638 -13.30 29.36 -52.39
C GLN A 638 -14.36 30.40 -52.74
N GLU A 639 -15.43 29.95 -53.41
CA GLU A 639 -16.61 30.79 -53.65
C GLU A 639 -17.19 31.28 -52.32
N LEU A 640 -17.17 32.60 -52.15
CA LEU A 640 -17.48 33.26 -50.89
C LEU A 640 -18.86 33.95 -50.94
N ILE A 641 -19.69 33.64 -49.95
CA ILE A 641 -20.91 34.38 -49.61
C ILE A 641 -20.62 35.30 -48.45
N ILE A 642 -20.94 36.59 -48.61
CA ILE A 642 -20.83 37.61 -47.57
C ILE A 642 -22.24 38.14 -47.26
N ASP A 643 -22.75 37.84 -46.06
CA ASP A 643 -24.05 38.28 -45.57
C ASP A 643 -23.88 39.30 -44.42
N ILE A 644 -23.98 40.59 -44.73
CA ILE A 644 -23.87 41.68 -43.77
C ILE A 644 -25.25 42.24 -43.48
N ARG A 645 -25.79 41.93 -42.29
CA ARG A 645 -27.13 42.33 -41.84
C ARG A 645 -27.09 43.42 -40.77
N CYS A 646 -26.19 44.38 -40.94
CA CYS A 646 -26.09 45.56 -40.10
C CYS A 646 -25.54 46.74 -40.91
N ASP A 647 -25.67 47.93 -40.36
CA ASP A 647 -24.96 49.10 -40.87
C ASP A 647 -23.47 48.99 -40.54
N ILE A 648 -22.61 49.34 -41.52
CA ILE A 648 -21.16 49.39 -41.36
C ILE A 648 -20.69 50.82 -41.67
N ASN A 649 -19.67 51.29 -40.95
CA ASN A 649 -19.10 52.63 -41.17
C ASN A 649 -18.36 52.70 -42.51
N GLN A 650 -17.45 51.74 -42.72
CA GLN A 650 -16.56 51.73 -43.88
C GLN A 650 -16.10 50.30 -44.20
N ILE A 651 -15.98 50.02 -45.50
CA ILE A 651 -15.26 48.85 -46.03
C ILE A 651 -14.14 49.38 -46.91
N GLU A 652 -12.89 49.09 -46.57
CA GLU A 652 -11.74 49.54 -47.34
C GLU A 652 -11.64 48.84 -48.71
N SER A 653 -11.11 49.53 -49.72
CA SER A 653 -11.16 49.12 -51.13
C SER A 653 -10.50 47.77 -51.45
N TYR A 654 -9.63 47.25 -50.59
CA TYR A 654 -8.95 45.95 -50.77
C TYR A 654 -9.31 44.97 -49.65
N ALA A 655 -10.46 45.15 -48.99
CA ALA A 655 -10.94 44.23 -47.96
C ALA A 655 -11.11 42.79 -48.45
N PHE A 656 -11.58 42.63 -49.70
CA PHE A 656 -11.86 41.33 -50.34
C PHE A 656 -11.04 41.14 -51.63
N ASN A 657 -9.82 41.66 -51.65
CA ASN A 657 -8.99 41.67 -52.86
C ASN A 657 -8.79 40.24 -53.40
N ASP A 658 -9.02 40.05 -54.71
CA ASP A 658 -8.90 38.77 -55.42
C ASP A 658 -9.77 37.61 -54.87
N CYS A 659 -10.73 37.86 -53.98
CA CYS A 659 -11.67 36.83 -53.53
C CYS A 659 -12.77 36.58 -54.60
N PRO A 660 -13.18 35.33 -54.87
CA PRO A 660 -14.34 35.06 -55.73
C PRO A 660 -15.64 35.17 -54.92
N ILE A 661 -16.38 36.27 -55.09
CA ILE A 661 -17.63 36.52 -54.36
C ILE A 661 -18.83 36.11 -55.22
N VAL A 662 -19.53 35.06 -54.84
CA VAL A 662 -20.76 34.65 -55.54
C VAL A 662 -21.97 35.48 -55.11
N LEU A 663 -22.03 35.87 -53.83
CA LEU A 663 -23.14 36.64 -53.28
C LEU A 663 -22.65 37.61 -52.21
N PHE A 664 -22.97 38.89 -52.39
CA PHE A 664 -22.76 39.94 -51.40
C PHE A 664 -24.10 40.54 -50.99
N ILE A 665 -24.48 40.40 -49.71
CA ILE A 665 -25.69 40.96 -49.13
C ILE A 665 -25.29 42.08 -48.15
N TYR A 666 -25.86 43.27 -48.33
CA TYR A 666 -25.72 44.37 -47.39
C TYR A 666 -27.09 44.96 -47.03
N CYS A 667 -27.56 44.69 -45.81
CA CYS A 667 -28.83 45.19 -45.33
C CYS A 667 -28.74 46.57 -44.63
N GLY A 668 -27.55 47.18 -44.54
CA GLY A 668 -27.37 48.51 -43.97
C GLY A 668 -27.94 49.63 -44.85
N LYS A 669 -28.25 50.76 -44.22
CA LYS A 669 -28.76 52.01 -44.80
C LYS A 669 -27.64 53.01 -45.12
N SER A 670 -26.48 52.86 -44.46
CA SER A 670 -25.34 53.78 -44.57
C SER A 670 -24.61 53.64 -45.90
N LEU A 671 -24.30 54.75 -46.56
CA LEU A 671 -23.56 54.77 -47.83
C LEU A 671 -22.10 54.32 -47.62
N LEU A 672 -21.71 53.20 -48.24
CA LEU A 672 -20.35 52.69 -48.19
C LEU A 672 -19.53 53.21 -49.38
N ASN A 673 -18.54 54.06 -49.09
CA ASN A 673 -17.61 54.61 -50.09
C ASN A 673 -16.42 53.66 -50.32
N GLY A 674 -16.07 53.40 -51.59
CA GLY A 674 -14.93 52.56 -51.95
C GLY A 674 -15.20 51.64 -53.16
N GLN A 675 -14.15 50.98 -53.66
CA GLN A 675 -14.24 50.03 -54.78
C GLN A 675 -14.01 48.57 -54.32
N PHE A 676 -14.45 48.25 -53.11
CA PHE A 676 -14.14 46.98 -52.43
C PHE A 676 -14.71 45.71 -53.10
N LEU A 677 -15.79 45.81 -53.88
CA LEU A 677 -16.31 44.69 -54.69
C LEU A 677 -15.69 44.66 -56.08
N LYS A 678 -15.27 45.80 -56.63
CA LYS A 678 -14.63 45.85 -57.94
C LYS A 678 -13.23 45.22 -57.95
N ASN A 679 -12.55 45.22 -56.81
CA ASN A 679 -11.22 44.62 -56.64
C ASN A 679 -11.27 43.13 -56.27
N THR A 680 -12.45 42.50 -56.33
CA THR A 680 -12.62 41.05 -56.17
C THR A 680 -12.27 40.33 -57.47
N LYS A 681 -12.05 39.01 -57.41
CA LYS A 681 -11.80 38.20 -58.62
C LYS A 681 -13.00 38.20 -59.56
N PHE A 682 -14.19 38.07 -58.96
CA PHE A 682 -15.48 38.35 -59.56
C PHE A 682 -16.50 38.59 -58.44
N CYS A 683 -17.59 39.29 -58.78
CA CYS A 683 -18.74 39.47 -57.90
C CYS A 683 -20.01 39.21 -58.73
N GLU A 684 -20.68 38.06 -58.54
CA GLU A 684 -21.81 37.64 -59.39
C GLU A 684 -23.12 38.34 -59.02
N LYS A 685 -23.48 38.30 -57.73
CA LYS A 685 -24.74 38.86 -57.23
C LYS A 685 -24.49 39.82 -56.06
N VAL A 686 -25.08 41.01 -56.15
CA VAL A 686 -25.05 42.04 -55.11
C VAL A 686 -26.48 42.40 -54.72
N ILE A 687 -26.84 42.10 -53.47
CA ILE A 687 -28.13 42.44 -52.88
C ILE A 687 -27.92 43.56 -51.86
N ALA A 688 -28.68 44.64 -51.98
CA ALA A 688 -28.67 45.72 -51.01
C ALA A 688 -30.07 45.93 -50.41
N SER A 689 -30.13 46.50 -49.22
CA SER A 689 -31.38 47.00 -48.64
C SER A 689 -32.10 47.94 -49.62
N ALA A 690 -33.43 47.86 -49.67
CA ALA A 690 -34.25 48.80 -50.43
C ALA A 690 -33.94 50.27 -50.06
N GLU A 691 -33.57 50.51 -48.80
CA GLU A 691 -33.22 51.83 -48.25
C GLU A 691 -31.79 52.28 -48.58
N TYR A 692 -30.95 51.45 -49.22
CA TYR A 692 -29.57 51.82 -49.54
C TYR A 692 -29.50 52.94 -50.60
N PRO A 693 -28.79 54.06 -50.35
CA PRO A 693 -28.98 55.32 -51.10
C PRO A 693 -28.36 55.36 -52.51
N SER A 694 -27.55 54.36 -52.90
CA SER A 694 -26.82 54.32 -54.18
C SER A 694 -27.28 53.15 -55.06
N GLN A 695 -27.15 53.26 -56.38
CA GLN A 695 -27.34 52.14 -57.34
C GLN A 695 -26.12 51.21 -57.43
N LYS A 696 -24.98 51.63 -56.89
CA LYS A 696 -23.73 50.86 -56.85
C LYS A 696 -23.28 50.66 -55.42
N LEU A 697 -22.78 49.47 -55.12
CA LEU A 697 -22.17 49.09 -53.85
C LEU A 697 -20.76 48.56 -54.11
N GLY A 698 -19.76 49.11 -53.43
CA GLY A 698 -18.36 48.69 -53.61
C GLY A 698 -17.81 48.79 -55.04
N GLY A 699 -18.42 49.63 -55.90
CA GLY A 699 -18.04 49.79 -57.31
C GLY A 699 -18.72 48.84 -58.30
N VAL A 700 -19.63 47.97 -57.86
CA VAL A 700 -20.42 47.03 -58.67
C VAL A 700 -21.90 47.44 -58.64
N GLU A 701 -22.66 47.15 -59.71
CA GLU A 701 -24.10 47.46 -59.77
C GLU A 701 -24.90 46.53 -58.86
N ILE A 702 -25.88 47.09 -58.15
CA ILE A 702 -26.77 46.32 -57.29
C ILE A 702 -27.73 45.52 -58.17
N THR A 703 -27.63 44.20 -58.08
CA THR A 703 -28.44 43.27 -58.89
C THR A 703 -29.87 43.12 -58.37
N GLU A 704 -30.08 43.27 -57.07
CA GLU A 704 -31.38 43.09 -56.42
C GLU A 704 -31.51 44.01 -55.19
N ARG A 705 -32.71 44.53 -54.95
CA ARG A 705 -33.05 45.27 -53.74
C ARG A 705 -34.08 44.49 -52.94
N ASN A 706 -33.80 44.27 -51.65
CA ASN A 706 -34.67 43.49 -50.77
C ASN A 706 -35.26 44.38 -49.66
N GLU A 707 -36.59 44.40 -49.54
CA GLU A 707 -37.33 45.14 -48.50
C GLU A 707 -37.26 44.45 -47.13
N ASP A 708 -37.16 43.12 -47.09
CA ASP A 708 -37.13 42.30 -45.86
C ASP A 708 -35.69 42.02 -45.34
N CYS A 709 -34.70 42.80 -45.78
CA CYS A 709 -33.30 42.62 -45.39
C CYS A 709 -33.02 43.14 -43.96
N ALA A 710 -33.78 44.12 -43.47
CA ALA A 710 -33.55 44.80 -42.19
C ALA A 710 -34.40 44.20 -41.05
N TYR A 711 -33.76 43.87 -39.91
CA TYR A 711 -34.42 43.38 -38.70
C TYR A 711 -34.45 44.44 -37.59
N ASN A 712 -35.43 44.32 -36.68
CA ASN A 712 -35.66 45.26 -35.58
C ASN A 712 -34.76 44.94 -34.36
N GLU A 713 -34.53 45.93 -33.49
CA GLU A 713 -33.66 45.85 -32.29
C GLU A 713 -34.03 44.74 -31.27
N GLY A 714 -35.15 44.03 -31.44
CA GLY A 714 -35.67 43.00 -30.52
C GLY A 714 -35.24 41.55 -30.79
N ASP A 715 -34.49 41.26 -31.86
CA ASP A 715 -34.20 39.89 -32.33
C ASP A 715 -32.87 39.27 -31.81
N PHE A 716 -32.33 39.78 -30.69
CA PHE A 716 -31.05 39.34 -30.09
C PHE A 716 -31.17 38.19 -29.08
N GLU A 717 -32.33 37.55 -28.93
CA GLU A 717 -32.42 36.33 -28.12
C GLU A 717 -31.82 35.13 -28.87
N PRO A 718 -31.06 34.25 -28.18
CA PRO A 718 -30.52 33.05 -28.79
C PRO A 718 -31.66 32.08 -29.07
N ARG A 719 -32.26 32.15 -30.26
CA ARG A 719 -33.07 31.04 -30.76
C ARG A 719 -32.11 29.91 -31.10
N MET A 720 -32.04 28.92 -30.22
CA MET A 720 -31.51 27.61 -30.57
C MET A 720 -32.32 27.09 -31.77
N PHE A 721 -31.60 26.76 -32.84
CA PHE A 721 -32.06 26.22 -34.13
C PHE A 721 -32.77 27.22 -35.05
N ASP A 722 -32.03 27.71 -36.06
CA ASP A 722 -32.57 28.06 -37.38
C ASP A 722 -31.61 27.46 -38.43
N THR A 723 -31.92 26.25 -38.89
CA THR A 723 -31.40 25.67 -40.13
C THR A 723 -32.43 25.94 -41.23
N ASP A 724 -32.37 27.11 -41.84
CA ASP A 724 -33.14 27.41 -43.05
C ASP A 724 -32.18 27.66 -44.22
N LEU A 725 -31.90 26.60 -44.98
CA LEU A 725 -31.65 26.65 -46.42
C LEU A 725 -31.99 25.27 -47.04
N GLU A 726 -33.04 25.28 -47.86
CA GLU A 726 -33.51 24.30 -48.88
C GLU A 726 -34.70 23.34 -48.61
N ASN A 727 -35.87 23.85 -49.01
CA ASN A 727 -36.91 23.26 -49.88
C ASN A 727 -37.78 22.06 -49.42
N GLY A 728 -39.07 22.38 -49.19
CA GLY A 728 -40.16 21.88 -50.03
C GLY A 728 -40.80 20.53 -49.69
N ASN A 729 -42.02 20.60 -49.15
CA ASN A 729 -43.09 19.59 -49.18
C ASN A 729 -42.74 18.14 -48.77
N SER A 730 -43.22 17.70 -47.61
CA SER A 730 -44.48 16.95 -47.51
C SER A 730 -44.71 16.42 -46.09
N SER A 731 -45.98 16.22 -45.82
CA SER A 731 -46.64 15.86 -44.56
C SER A 731 -46.27 14.48 -43.98
N SER A 732 -46.53 14.37 -42.66
CA SER A 732 -46.87 13.14 -41.89
C SER A 732 -45.75 12.12 -41.72
N SER A 733 -45.70 11.27 -40.71
CA SER A 733 -46.28 11.16 -39.38
C SER A 733 -45.50 10.01 -38.71
N SER A 734 -45.41 10.04 -37.38
CA SER A 734 -45.05 8.94 -36.48
C SER A 734 -45.07 7.51 -37.05
N SER A 735 -44.01 6.74 -36.81
CA SER A 735 -44.15 5.39 -36.23
C SER A 735 -42.80 4.79 -35.82
N TYR A 736 -42.79 4.31 -34.58
CA TYR A 736 -41.92 3.26 -34.07
C TYR A 736 -42.07 1.98 -34.89
N SER A 737 -40.96 1.31 -35.20
CA SER A 737 -40.83 -0.16 -35.11
C SER A 737 -39.43 -0.62 -35.53
N ASP A 738 -38.81 -1.41 -34.65
CA ASP A 738 -38.01 -2.60 -34.92
C ASP A 738 -36.84 -2.52 -35.91
N PHE A 739 -35.62 -2.69 -35.38
CA PHE A 739 -34.50 -3.24 -36.14
C PHE A 739 -33.94 -4.48 -35.46
N GLU A 740 -34.24 -5.62 -36.08
CA GLU A 740 -33.55 -6.88 -35.92
C GLU A 740 -32.07 -6.77 -36.31
N ILE A 741 -31.29 -7.57 -35.59
CA ILE A 741 -29.86 -7.79 -35.75
C ILE A 741 -29.60 -8.48 -37.10
N SER A 742 -28.79 -7.86 -37.95
CA SER A 742 -28.07 -8.58 -39.00
C SER A 742 -26.59 -8.22 -38.97
N SER A 743 -25.81 -9.25 -38.68
CA SER A 743 -24.37 -9.35 -38.79
C SER A 743 -23.85 -8.99 -40.18
N SER A 744 -22.77 -8.22 -40.25
CA SER A 744 -21.80 -8.33 -41.34
C SER A 744 -20.39 -7.99 -40.86
N SER A 745 -19.52 -8.95 -41.08
CA SER A 745 -18.09 -9.00 -40.84
C SER A 745 -17.25 -8.17 -41.83
N SER A 746 -15.96 -8.04 -41.47
CA SER A 746 -14.80 -7.63 -42.27
C SER A 746 -14.53 -6.11 -42.30
N SER A 747 -13.30 -5.59 -42.20
CA SER A 747 -11.97 -6.20 -42.25
C SER A 747 -10.93 -5.27 -41.63
N SER A 748 -9.97 -5.93 -40.98
CA SER A 748 -8.58 -5.53 -40.72
C SER A 748 -8.02 -4.26 -41.35
N GLU A 749 -7.37 -3.43 -40.53
CA GLU A 749 -6.07 -2.86 -40.86
C GLU A 749 -5.12 -2.94 -39.65
N LYS A 750 -3.97 -3.58 -39.89
CA LYS A 750 -2.82 -3.62 -39.01
C LYS A 750 -2.02 -2.33 -39.22
N SER A 751 -1.67 -1.64 -38.14
CA SER A 751 -0.46 -0.83 -38.12
C SER A 751 0.17 -0.88 -36.73
N ASN A 752 1.36 -1.49 -36.69
CA ASN A 752 2.28 -1.50 -35.57
C ASN A 752 2.72 -0.07 -35.21
N SER A 753 2.66 0.26 -33.92
CA SER A 753 3.70 1.05 -33.26
C SER A 753 3.69 0.70 -31.78
N SER A 754 4.61 -0.20 -31.44
CA SER A 754 4.99 -0.58 -30.09
C SER A 754 5.64 0.60 -29.36
N GLU A 755 4.99 1.09 -28.31
CA GLU A 755 5.70 1.67 -27.18
C GLU A 755 5.43 0.75 -25.99
N ASN A 756 6.48 -0.01 -25.65
CA ASN A 756 6.56 -0.80 -24.44
C ASN A 756 6.48 0.17 -23.25
N VAL A 757 5.44 0.05 -22.44
CA VAL A 757 5.47 0.51 -21.06
C VAL A 757 5.77 -0.74 -20.23
N ASP A 758 6.92 -0.70 -19.56
CA ASP A 758 7.41 -1.76 -18.68
C ASP A 758 6.40 -2.07 -17.58
N ASP A 759 5.69 -3.20 -17.74
CA ASP A 759 5.10 -3.97 -16.65
C ASP A 759 6.25 -4.70 -15.94
N ASN A 760 6.85 -4.07 -14.92
CA ASN A 760 7.55 -4.72 -13.81
C ASN A 760 7.99 -3.66 -12.79
N ALA A 761 7.12 -3.39 -11.83
CA ALA A 761 7.51 -2.75 -10.57
C ALA A 761 6.69 -3.36 -9.42
N ASP A 762 6.96 -4.62 -9.10
CA ASP A 762 6.86 -5.11 -7.72
C ASP A 762 7.91 -4.35 -6.91
N GLY A 763 7.53 -3.17 -6.45
CA GLY A 763 8.26 -2.41 -5.44
C GLY A 763 7.51 -2.53 -4.13
N ASP A 764 8.07 -3.27 -3.18
CA ASP A 764 7.69 -3.19 -1.76
C ASP A 764 7.74 -1.71 -1.33
N ILE A 765 6.57 -1.09 -1.22
CA ILE A 765 6.42 0.24 -0.61
C ILE A 765 6.43 0.03 0.91
N PRO A 766 7.31 0.68 1.68
CA PRO A 766 7.27 0.58 3.13
C PRO A 766 5.98 1.24 3.65
N MET A 767 5.20 0.51 4.43
CA MET A 767 4.07 1.08 5.17
C MET A 767 4.57 2.15 6.16
N PRO A 768 3.82 3.25 6.36
CA PRO A 768 4.11 4.21 7.42
C PRO A 768 3.90 3.58 8.80
N THR A 769 4.85 3.83 9.70
CA THR A 769 4.81 3.41 11.11
C THR A 769 3.62 4.02 11.87
N PRO A 770 2.94 3.26 12.73
CA PRO A 770 1.80 3.75 13.49
C PRO A 770 2.22 4.72 14.61
N ILE A 771 1.54 5.88 14.67
CA ILE A 771 1.70 6.88 15.73
C ILE A 771 0.94 6.39 16.97
N ILE A 772 1.67 5.94 17.98
CA ILE A 772 1.13 5.63 19.32
C ILE A 772 0.96 6.94 20.08
N LYS A 773 -0.27 7.27 20.48
CA LYS A 773 -0.57 8.41 21.37
C LYS A 773 0.15 8.24 22.71
N GLY A 774 1.00 9.19 23.09
CA GLY A 774 1.39 9.40 24.49
C GLY A 774 2.85 9.78 24.78
N LYS A 775 3.76 9.80 23.80
CA LYS A 775 5.13 10.32 23.94
C LYS A 775 5.48 11.15 22.71
N THR A 776 6.20 12.26 22.88
CA THR A 776 6.61 13.12 21.75
C THR A 776 7.68 12.39 20.89
N GLU A 777 7.77 12.72 19.59
CA GLU A 777 8.79 12.12 18.70
C GLU A 777 10.22 12.28 19.26
N GLU A 778 10.52 13.41 19.90
CA GLU A 778 11.80 13.65 20.58
C GLU A 778 12.06 12.68 21.75
N GLU A 779 11.05 12.30 22.52
CA GLU A 779 11.20 11.37 23.66
C GLU A 779 11.46 9.92 23.18
N ILE A 780 10.79 9.51 22.10
CA ILE A 780 11.01 8.19 21.47
C ILE A 780 12.41 8.14 20.85
N GLU A 781 12.83 9.22 20.18
CA GLU A 781 14.15 9.33 19.57
C GLU A 781 15.25 9.36 20.62
N GLU A 782 15.06 10.02 21.77
CA GLU A 782 16.03 10.04 22.87
C GLU A 782 16.12 8.67 23.58
N GLU A 783 15.00 7.96 23.78
CA GLU A 783 15.00 6.60 24.34
C GLU A 783 15.67 5.60 23.38
N MET A 784 15.40 5.70 22.07
CA MET A 784 16.07 4.95 21.02
C MET A 784 17.56 5.28 20.94
N ARG A 785 17.95 6.55 21.11
CA ARG A 785 19.35 6.99 21.14
C ARG A 785 20.07 6.44 22.37
N ARG A 786 19.45 6.41 23.54
CA ARG A 786 20.00 5.77 24.76
C ARG A 786 20.14 4.26 24.60
N LYS A 787 19.14 3.58 24.02
CA LYS A 787 19.20 2.13 23.72
C LYS A 787 20.25 1.79 22.66
N ARG A 788 20.41 2.63 21.61
CA ARG A 788 21.48 2.50 20.59
C ARG A 788 22.87 2.79 21.17
N ILE A 789 23.01 3.76 22.07
CA ILE A 789 24.27 4.00 22.79
C ILE A 789 24.58 2.83 23.72
N LEU A 790 23.60 2.29 24.45
CA LEU A 790 23.81 1.13 25.32
C LEU A 790 24.16 -0.13 24.52
N PHE A 791 23.50 -0.36 23.39
CA PHE A 791 23.79 -1.45 22.47
C PHE A 791 25.14 -1.28 21.77
N GLY A 792 25.49 -0.04 21.37
CA GLY A 792 26.80 0.32 20.84
C GLY A 792 27.92 0.16 21.87
N VAL A 793 27.66 0.47 23.14
CA VAL A 793 28.58 0.22 24.26
C VAL A 793 28.70 -1.28 24.54
N MET A 794 27.61 -2.05 24.48
CA MET A 794 27.65 -3.52 24.63
C MET A 794 28.41 -4.18 23.47
N ILE A 795 28.24 -3.71 22.24
CA ILE A 795 28.99 -4.16 21.06
C ILE A 795 30.45 -3.72 21.18
N ALA A 796 30.74 -2.49 21.58
CA ALA A 796 32.10 -2.03 21.78
C ALA A 796 32.81 -2.83 22.89
N ILE A 797 32.11 -3.14 23.99
CA ILE A 797 32.63 -4.03 25.05
C ILE A 797 32.84 -5.44 24.49
N SER A 798 31.92 -5.97 23.69
CA SER A 798 32.04 -7.31 23.10
C SER A 798 33.17 -7.39 22.07
N ILE A 799 33.37 -6.34 21.28
CA ILE A 799 34.45 -6.20 20.30
C ILE A 799 35.79 -6.02 21.02
N VAL A 800 35.85 -5.22 22.08
CA VAL A 800 37.06 -5.08 22.92
C VAL A 800 37.40 -6.39 23.60
N VAL A 801 36.41 -7.13 24.12
CA VAL A 801 36.61 -8.47 24.69
C VAL A 801 37.08 -9.46 23.61
N ALA A 802 36.51 -9.42 22.40
CA ALA A 802 36.95 -10.25 21.28
C ALA A 802 38.38 -9.89 20.82
N PHE A 803 38.75 -8.62 20.76
CA PHE A 803 40.12 -8.18 20.44
C PHE A 803 41.11 -8.51 21.55
N ILE A 804 40.70 -8.49 22.83
CA ILE A 804 41.52 -8.98 23.94
C ILE A 804 41.73 -10.49 23.82
N VAL A 805 40.68 -11.27 23.52
CA VAL A 805 40.78 -12.73 23.34
C VAL A 805 41.63 -13.10 22.12
N ILE A 806 41.45 -12.41 20.98
CA ILE A 806 42.25 -12.60 19.77
C ILE A 806 43.70 -12.14 20.00
N GLY A 807 43.91 -11.02 20.69
CA GLY A 807 45.24 -10.52 21.07
C GLY A 807 45.98 -11.51 21.96
N VAL A 808 45.30 -12.12 22.93
CA VAL A 808 45.83 -13.19 23.78
C VAL A 808 46.16 -14.44 22.95
N PHE A 809 45.30 -14.84 22.01
CA PHE A 809 45.54 -16.00 21.14
C PHE A 809 46.72 -15.80 20.17
N VAL A 810 46.85 -14.61 19.57
CA VAL A 810 47.96 -14.25 18.68
C VAL A 810 49.27 -14.16 19.46
N TYR A 811 49.25 -13.63 20.68
CA TYR A 811 50.41 -13.54 21.57
C TYR A 811 50.91 -14.93 22.03
N ILE A 812 50.00 -15.84 22.41
CA ILE A 812 50.32 -17.23 22.80
C ILE A 812 50.94 -18.01 21.62
N LYS A 813 50.42 -17.79 20.39
CA LYS A 813 50.92 -18.47 19.19
C LYS A 813 52.29 -17.94 18.73
N TYR A 814 52.60 -16.67 19.00
CA TYR A 814 53.88 -16.03 18.64
C TYR A 814 55.04 -16.45 19.57
N PHE A 815 54.78 -16.79 20.84
CA PHE A 815 55.83 -17.21 21.78
C PHE A 815 56.10 -18.73 21.83
N LYS A 816 55.13 -19.59 21.46
CA LYS A 816 55.32 -21.05 21.42
C LYS A 816 56.24 -21.55 20.28
N THR A 817 56.59 -20.71 19.30
CA THR A 817 57.45 -21.09 18.16
C THR A 817 58.95 -20.86 18.41
N LYS A 818 59.37 -20.38 19.58
CA LYS A 818 60.77 -19.99 19.84
C LYS A 818 61.50 -20.72 20.98
N SER A 819 60.99 -21.83 21.50
CA SER A 819 61.70 -22.62 22.54
C SER A 819 62.07 -24.03 22.05
N GLU A 820 63.22 -24.18 21.39
CA GLU A 820 63.98 -25.45 21.35
C GLU A 820 64.95 -25.51 22.55
N PRO A 821 65.20 -26.68 23.17
CA PRO A 821 66.07 -26.79 24.33
C PRO A 821 67.54 -26.94 23.91
N ILE A 822 68.43 -26.18 24.57
CA ILE A 822 69.89 -26.35 24.51
C ILE A 822 70.28 -27.44 25.51
N ASP A 823 71.02 -28.43 25.02
CA ASP A 823 71.62 -29.54 25.78
C ASP A 823 72.95 -29.09 26.41
N HIS A 824 73.18 -29.38 27.68
CA HIS A 824 74.42 -29.05 28.39
C HIS A 824 75.21 -30.33 28.67
N ASN A 825 76.39 -30.45 28.05
CA ASN A 825 77.53 -31.16 28.62
C ASN A 825 78.87 -30.61 28.07
N GLU A 826 79.83 -30.54 28.98
CA GLU A 826 81.29 -30.41 28.82
C GLU A 826 81.93 -29.03 28.55
N GLU A 827 82.49 -28.49 29.65
CA GLU A 827 83.91 -28.10 29.85
C GLU A 827 84.60 -26.96 29.05
N LEU A 828 85.27 -26.11 29.86
CA LEU A 828 86.46 -25.26 29.63
C LEU A 828 86.28 -23.76 29.30
N ASN A 829 86.60 -22.98 30.35
CA ASN A 829 87.56 -21.86 30.47
C ASN A 829 87.48 -20.57 29.63
N GLU A 830 87.61 -19.48 30.40
CA GLU A 830 88.42 -18.26 30.16
C GLU A 830 88.18 -17.51 28.85
N ASP A 831 87.40 -16.42 28.91
CA ASP A 831 87.94 -15.06 28.95
C ASP A 831 86.87 -14.01 28.64
N GLY A 832 86.83 -12.98 29.48
CA GLY A 832 86.75 -11.58 29.06
C GLY A 832 85.59 -11.06 28.18
N LYS A 833 84.85 -10.13 28.79
CA LYS A 833 84.27 -8.89 28.21
C LYS A 833 82.86 -8.92 27.59
N GLU A 834 81.96 -8.31 28.35
CA GLU A 834 81.17 -7.09 28.04
C GLU A 834 80.91 -6.65 26.59
N LEU A 835 79.64 -6.25 26.41
CA LEU A 835 79.05 -5.26 25.48
C LEU A 835 78.86 -5.79 24.04
N GLU A 836 77.72 -5.57 23.37
CA GLU A 836 77.11 -4.27 23.13
C GLU A 836 75.65 -4.38 22.64
N GLU A 837 74.96 -3.26 22.80
CA GLU A 837 73.61 -2.86 22.41
C GLU A 837 73.05 -3.41 21.09
N LEU A 838 71.72 -3.60 21.07
CA LEU A 838 70.89 -2.99 20.04
C LEU A 838 69.44 -2.85 20.51
N ASP A 839 69.07 -1.59 20.70
CA ASP A 839 67.71 -1.05 20.76
C ASP A 839 66.79 -1.65 19.69
N ASN A 840 65.57 -2.06 20.07
CA ASN A 840 64.37 -1.20 19.95
C ASN A 840 63.11 -1.99 20.38
N PRO A 841 62.05 -1.30 20.81
CA PRO A 841 60.99 -1.82 21.65
C PRO A 841 59.81 -2.37 20.85
N ILE A 842 59.21 -3.44 21.36
CA ILE A 842 57.76 -3.68 21.32
C ILE A 842 57.35 -4.28 22.67
#